data_AF-A0A7J5JQH4-F1
#
_entry.id   AF-A0A7J5JQH4-F1
#
_cell.length_a   1.000
_cell.length_b   1.000
_cell.length_c   1.000
_cell.angle_alpha   90.00
_cell.angle_beta   90.00
_cell.angle_gamma   90.00
#
_symmetry.space_group_name_H-M   'P 1'
#
loop_
_entity.id
_entity.type
_entity.pdbx_description
1 polymer ?
#
loop_
_entity_poly.entity_id
_entity_poly.type
_entity_poly.pdbx_seq_one_letter_code
_entity_poly.pdbx_strand_id
1 'polypeptide(L)'
;MKKILILTMWLICGLTYISCSDEPIASLPNPNPSSDDLTPPVVTELPRLHVDGRYLKNEQGEIVNLHGSWQTNNPYFNTSAWSNYDVDACLRYNRKVLDGTLAAGWKLDFIRLHMDQYWSDDPSITSDFTYEKFDEARFRKYLDLVYVPMAEYIQSRGLYVVLLAGISCPQNIEVGDGTNQLLLKYWDIVSQHPKIKNNPNIMFELINEPVNILGTDGTYGSNNQGHFDKLKEFFQPVVNKIRENTDSNIIWVSGLAYEANFSGFANNPIEGKNIGYSVHLYPGWMNSDGENGDGGIGDGGGYEPFQQGWDNQVKPVADFAPILITEMDWAPSKYNSSWGKSITGTVGGKGFGANFKYITDNSGNVSWLFFAGIEHLPNFVDIPGEEGNYTFLNDPEACVWPCYHWFQEYANGGANKGELTGLSIENVDTNKALTVLTGGTKSLIVKATYADGTTDFVTTKVTYTSSNYESIVVDGKGRLISIKDGESDITISYTDTHGTKKELQIHVVSSTFPLTNDVFNPSIAGEGTFDEDTKVLITGQWGYGGWYYNNGIDISEYNYLVVKLAQQQSCGAQFNIRDENNAYAKAAEYKFENSQQVVIDIHNMYNTEGVKLNPSHIFYAGFWTHGGTPLYIDQVYMTNDNPYGELTNLEVKGLGATKDANRIAVGYSVPFKLIATYKKSGVISTKDVTKEAKCTSSNSSAINVEKGTIKANGAVENATITFQYETKKLEIGVSSQNLDGTNPFPLILGALNPNMKGDDGDGTFDVANKILRTSHYGTGGWHFPNGLDLSGYKYLVVELEQDPGTWMNFNIRDINDPNIGAAEYKYDTGLKKIVVDLNNMKRVNSETSVSSSHIYYVGFWNLGVDNPIYIKNISVTNTPPYSALTKLEVQGLSVSKEANNMAVGYSVPFHLQATFADNTTTDVTFKAECTNSNSSVVKVENGSITALSTGEATLTFSYEFQGKTERTTISVSAKTIDKSDYFPLVLGAFNPNLSGGKDGTFSVDTKTFKPSQWGIGGWHFPSGLDLSSYKYLIVDLNSVPGGDMNFNIRDENNIWAGAAEYKPNGSTRIVVDLNNMKRVNSETPVSSSHIYYVGFWNYGPDTPVVIDRIYPMNDLPE
;
A
#
# COMPACT_ATOMS: atom_id res chain seq x y z
N MET A 1 -2.94 -27.18 14.68
CA MET A 1 -3.00 -25.83 14.06
C MET A 1 -2.71 -25.80 12.55
N LYS A 2 -2.34 -26.91 11.86
CA LYS A 2 -2.21 -26.97 10.38
C LYS A 2 -3.40 -27.59 9.63
N LYS A 3 -4.42 -28.09 10.34
CA LYS A 3 -5.65 -28.68 9.75
C LYS A 3 -6.88 -27.75 9.78
N ILE A 4 -6.75 -26.54 10.35
CA ILE A 4 -7.84 -25.56 10.49
C ILE A 4 -7.71 -24.39 9.50
N LEU A 5 -6.55 -24.20 8.85
CA LEU A 5 -6.37 -23.18 7.81
C LEU A 5 -6.68 -23.65 6.37
N ILE A 6 -6.70 -24.96 6.12
CA ILE A 6 -6.94 -25.52 4.77
C ILE A 6 -8.44 -25.82 4.56
N LEU A 7 -9.19 -26.05 5.65
CA LEU A 7 -10.63 -26.27 5.60
C LEU A 7 -11.43 -24.97 5.38
N THR A 8 -10.82 -23.80 5.58
CA THR A 8 -11.49 -22.49 5.44
C THR A 8 -11.46 -21.94 4.02
N MET A 9 -10.50 -22.33 3.16
CA MET A 9 -10.47 -21.86 1.75
C MET A 9 -11.44 -22.62 0.84
N TRP A 10 -11.72 -23.90 1.14
CA TRP A 10 -12.67 -24.71 0.37
C TRP A 10 -14.12 -24.61 0.88
N LEU A 11 -14.34 -24.08 2.09
CA LEU A 11 -15.67 -23.72 2.57
C LEU A 11 -16.15 -22.37 2.01
N ILE A 12 -15.24 -21.47 1.62
CA ILE A 12 -15.59 -20.14 1.10
C ILE A 12 -16.07 -20.22 -0.37
N CYS A 13 -15.68 -21.24 -1.13
CA CYS A 13 -16.24 -21.47 -2.47
C CYS A 13 -17.63 -22.16 -2.44
N GLY A 14 -18.07 -22.70 -1.30
CA GLY A 14 -19.30 -23.50 -1.21
C GLY A 14 -20.36 -23.02 -0.22
N LEU A 15 -20.08 -22.10 0.72
CA LEU A 15 -21.00 -21.79 1.83
C LEU A 15 -21.28 -20.30 2.09
N THR A 16 -20.92 -19.38 1.20
CA THR A 16 -21.42 -17.98 1.24
C THR A 16 -21.69 -17.44 -0.17
N TYR A 17 -22.73 -17.96 -0.82
CA TYR A 17 -23.36 -17.30 -1.97
C TYR A 17 -24.85 -17.14 -1.69
N ILE A 18 -25.18 -16.16 -0.87
CA ILE A 18 -26.47 -15.50 -0.98
C ILE A 18 -26.29 -14.47 -2.10
N SER A 19 -26.53 -14.88 -3.35
CA SER A 19 -27.14 -13.94 -4.28
C SER A 19 -28.55 -13.72 -3.73
N CYS A 20 -28.73 -12.74 -2.86
CA CYS A 20 -30.05 -12.16 -2.68
C CYS A 20 -30.36 -11.57 -4.05
N SER A 21 -31.12 -12.32 -4.85
CA SER A 21 -31.81 -11.75 -6.00
C SER A 21 -32.70 -10.64 -5.43
N ASP A 22 -32.31 -9.40 -5.63
CA ASP A 22 -33.28 -8.31 -5.52
C ASP A 22 -34.29 -8.53 -6.65
N GLU A 23 -35.50 -8.86 -6.19
CA GLU A 23 -36.66 -9.36 -6.92
C GLU A 23 -36.60 -10.84 -7.37
N PRO A 24 -37.63 -11.66 -7.04
CA PRO A 24 -37.81 -12.94 -7.70
C PRO A 24 -38.01 -12.66 -9.20
N ILE A 25 -37.14 -13.23 -10.03
CA ILE A 25 -37.35 -13.32 -11.48
C ILE A 25 -38.80 -13.74 -11.68
N ALA A 26 -39.60 -12.92 -12.36
CA ALA A 26 -40.96 -13.27 -12.71
C ALA A 26 -40.93 -14.68 -13.28
N SER A 27 -41.68 -15.60 -12.67
CA SER A 27 -41.68 -16.99 -13.10
C SER A 27 -41.82 -17.02 -14.62
N LEU A 28 -40.86 -17.67 -15.28
CA LEU A 28 -40.97 -17.92 -16.71
C LEU A 28 -42.39 -18.42 -16.94
N PRO A 29 -43.18 -17.81 -17.84
CA PRO A 29 -44.58 -18.17 -18.00
C PRO A 29 -44.67 -19.69 -18.16
N ASN A 30 -45.57 -20.30 -17.38
CA ASN A 30 -45.85 -21.73 -17.48
C ASN A 30 -46.02 -22.07 -18.96
N PRO A 31 -45.38 -23.14 -19.44
CA PRO A 31 -45.33 -23.44 -20.86
C PRO A 31 -46.74 -23.44 -21.41
N ASN A 32 -46.97 -22.63 -22.44
CA ASN A 32 -48.10 -22.85 -23.31
C ASN A 32 -47.69 -24.02 -24.21
N PRO A 33 -48.26 -25.24 -24.05
CA PRO A 33 -47.90 -26.40 -24.88
C PRO A 33 -48.31 -26.25 -26.34
N SER A 34 -48.73 -25.05 -26.77
CA SER A 34 -49.10 -24.71 -28.14
C SER A 34 -48.12 -23.78 -28.86
N SER A 35 -46.97 -23.43 -28.25
CA SER A 35 -45.94 -22.60 -28.92
C SER A 35 -44.66 -23.35 -29.25
N ASP A 36 -44.77 -24.63 -29.65
CA ASP A 36 -43.68 -25.38 -30.32
C ASP A 36 -43.31 -24.77 -31.71
N ASP A 37 -43.92 -23.65 -32.08
CA ASP A 37 -43.69 -22.96 -33.34
C ASP A 37 -42.98 -21.62 -33.12
N LEU A 38 -41.71 -21.69 -32.70
CA LEU A 38 -40.72 -20.69 -33.08
C LEU A 38 -39.81 -21.38 -34.09
N THR A 39 -40.21 -21.32 -35.36
CA THR A 39 -39.36 -21.70 -36.49
C THR A 39 -38.67 -20.45 -37.07
N PRO A 40 -37.53 -20.00 -36.51
CA PRO A 40 -36.65 -19.04 -37.18
C PRO A 40 -35.93 -19.71 -38.36
N PRO A 41 -35.46 -18.92 -39.34
CA PRO A 41 -35.05 -19.42 -40.65
C PRO A 41 -33.85 -20.36 -40.56
N VAL A 42 -33.91 -21.43 -41.35
CA VAL A 42 -32.79 -22.34 -41.61
C VAL A 42 -31.65 -21.52 -42.23
N VAL A 43 -30.60 -21.24 -41.46
CA VAL A 43 -29.35 -20.75 -42.04
C VAL A 43 -28.61 -21.94 -42.62
N THR A 44 -28.45 -21.88 -43.94
CA THR A 44 -27.57 -22.70 -44.77
C THR A 44 -26.13 -22.59 -44.27
N GLU A 45 -25.55 -23.73 -43.89
CA GLU A 45 -24.13 -24.00 -43.56
C GLU A 45 -23.26 -22.80 -43.13
N LEU A 46 -22.81 -22.82 -41.87
CA LEU A 46 -21.77 -21.92 -41.35
C LEU A 46 -20.47 -22.02 -42.19
N PRO A 47 -19.77 -20.90 -42.44
CA PRO A 47 -18.47 -20.93 -43.10
C PRO A 47 -17.48 -21.83 -42.35
N ARG A 48 -16.71 -22.63 -43.07
CA ARG A 48 -15.67 -23.44 -42.43
C ARG A 48 -14.52 -22.54 -41.96
N LEU A 49 -14.15 -22.66 -40.69
CA LEU A 49 -13.04 -21.91 -40.11
C LEU A 49 -11.78 -22.75 -40.00
N HIS A 50 -10.62 -22.09 -40.12
CA HIS A 50 -9.31 -22.68 -39.92
C HIS A 50 -8.32 -21.63 -39.40
N VAL A 51 -7.21 -22.08 -38.81
CA VAL A 51 -6.14 -21.19 -38.36
C VAL A 51 -5.13 -20.99 -39.50
N ASP A 52 -4.84 -19.73 -39.80
CA ASP A 52 -3.81 -19.31 -40.77
C ASP A 52 -2.94 -18.21 -40.16
N GLY A 53 -1.71 -18.58 -39.82
CA GLY A 53 -0.83 -17.74 -39.01
C GLY A 53 -1.49 -17.39 -37.67
N ARG A 54 -1.47 -16.10 -37.32
CA ARG A 54 -2.11 -15.61 -36.08
C ARG A 54 -3.63 -15.45 -36.16
N TYR A 55 -4.26 -15.75 -37.30
CA TYR A 55 -5.67 -15.43 -37.52
C TYR A 55 -6.53 -16.68 -37.64
N LEU A 56 -7.78 -16.55 -37.22
CA LEU A 56 -8.86 -17.44 -37.60
C LEU A 56 -9.45 -16.92 -38.92
N LYS A 57 -9.62 -17.80 -39.91
CA LYS A 57 -10.11 -17.43 -41.25
C LYS A 57 -11.18 -18.36 -41.77
N ASN A 58 -12.08 -17.82 -42.58
CA ASN A 58 -13.02 -18.61 -43.38
C ASN A 58 -12.39 -19.14 -44.68
N GLU A 59 -13.16 -19.89 -45.48
CA GLU A 59 -12.70 -20.47 -46.75
C GLU A 59 -12.35 -19.43 -47.82
N GLN A 60 -12.85 -18.20 -47.69
CA GLN A 60 -12.55 -17.07 -48.58
C GLN A 60 -11.25 -16.35 -48.18
N GLY A 61 -10.63 -16.74 -47.05
CA GLY A 61 -9.41 -16.13 -46.53
C GLY A 61 -9.67 -14.85 -45.72
N GLU A 62 -10.92 -14.56 -45.38
CA GLU A 62 -11.31 -13.41 -44.56
C GLU A 62 -11.02 -13.72 -43.09
N ILE A 63 -10.54 -12.72 -42.35
CA ILE A 63 -10.28 -12.83 -40.90
C ILE A 63 -11.63 -12.84 -40.17
N VAL A 64 -11.80 -13.77 -39.23
CA VAL A 64 -13.02 -13.94 -38.43
C VAL A 64 -12.67 -13.88 -36.96
N ASN A 65 -13.25 -12.93 -36.23
CA ASN A 65 -13.23 -12.90 -34.77
C ASN A 65 -14.65 -13.18 -34.27
N LEU A 66 -14.80 -14.24 -33.46
CA LEU A 66 -16.10 -14.74 -33.02
C LEU A 66 -16.51 -14.06 -31.70
N HIS A 67 -17.80 -13.77 -31.58
CA HIS A 67 -18.41 -13.16 -30.40
C HIS A 67 -19.53 -14.05 -29.87
N GLY A 68 -19.49 -14.40 -28.59
CA GLY A 68 -20.36 -15.47 -28.08
C GLY A 68 -20.83 -15.31 -26.65
N SER A 69 -21.46 -16.39 -26.19
CA SER A 69 -21.86 -16.60 -24.79
C SER A 69 -21.54 -18.03 -24.38
N TRP A 70 -21.78 -18.38 -23.13
CA TRP A 70 -21.58 -19.72 -22.61
C TRP A 70 -22.91 -20.38 -22.23
N GLN A 71 -22.90 -21.71 -22.18
CA GLN A 71 -23.98 -22.53 -21.63
C GLN A 71 -23.40 -23.71 -20.85
N THR A 72 -24.02 -24.03 -19.72
CA THR A 72 -23.75 -25.27 -18.99
C THR A 72 -25.04 -26.04 -18.75
N ASN A 73 -24.99 -27.34 -19.03
CA ASN A 73 -26.12 -28.24 -18.81
C ASN A 73 -26.15 -28.73 -17.36
N ASN A 74 -25.99 -27.85 -16.36
CA ASN A 74 -26.01 -28.21 -14.95
C ASN A 74 -27.21 -27.54 -14.26
N PRO A 75 -27.99 -28.29 -13.43
CA PRO A 75 -29.20 -27.74 -12.82
C PRO A 75 -28.93 -26.54 -11.89
N TYR A 76 -27.75 -26.46 -11.27
CA TYR A 76 -27.37 -25.35 -10.41
C TYR A 76 -27.37 -24.02 -11.17
N PHE A 77 -26.65 -23.97 -12.30
CA PHE A 77 -26.59 -22.78 -13.17
C PHE A 77 -27.88 -22.57 -13.97
N ASN A 78 -28.67 -23.61 -14.19
CA ASN A 78 -29.98 -23.51 -14.83
C ASN A 78 -31.10 -23.13 -13.84
N THR A 79 -30.77 -22.32 -12.83
CA THR A 79 -31.67 -21.81 -11.79
C THR A 79 -32.53 -22.89 -11.12
N SER A 80 -32.00 -24.10 -10.99
CA SER A 80 -32.73 -25.29 -10.51
C SER A 80 -34.03 -25.61 -11.24
N ALA A 81 -34.17 -25.22 -12.52
CA ALA A 81 -35.37 -25.45 -13.33
C ALA A 81 -35.64 -26.94 -13.63
N TRP A 82 -34.64 -27.80 -13.44
CA TRP A 82 -34.71 -29.25 -13.63
C TRP A 82 -33.71 -29.94 -12.68
N SER A 83 -33.79 -31.26 -12.50
CA SER A 83 -32.87 -32.03 -11.63
C SER A 83 -32.88 -33.53 -11.98
N ASN A 84 -32.23 -34.37 -11.16
CA ASN A 84 -32.26 -35.83 -11.24
C ASN A 84 -31.88 -36.42 -12.61
N TYR A 85 -30.91 -35.81 -13.31
CA TYR A 85 -30.46 -36.26 -14.64
C TYR A 85 -31.59 -36.32 -15.68
N ASP A 86 -32.63 -35.48 -15.55
CA ASP A 86 -33.70 -35.32 -16.55
C ASP A 86 -33.15 -34.64 -17.81
N VAL A 87 -32.82 -35.48 -18.80
CA VAL A 87 -32.25 -35.06 -20.09
C VAL A 87 -33.23 -34.15 -20.85
N ASP A 88 -34.52 -34.50 -20.87
CA ASP A 88 -35.49 -33.75 -21.68
C ASP A 88 -35.75 -32.36 -21.09
N ALA A 89 -35.86 -32.26 -19.76
CA ALA A 89 -36.00 -30.97 -19.09
C ALA A 89 -34.75 -30.10 -19.23
N CYS A 90 -33.56 -30.70 -19.12
CA CYS A 90 -32.29 -30.02 -19.36
C CYS A 90 -32.22 -29.42 -20.78
N LEU A 91 -32.48 -30.23 -21.80
CA LEU A 91 -32.46 -29.78 -23.20
C LEU A 91 -33.52 -28.71 -23.47
N ARG A 92 -34.77 -28.91 -22.99
CA ARG A 92 -35.83 -27.91 -23.16
C ARG A 92 -35.46 -26.55 -22.56
N TYR A 93 -34.90 -26.53 -21.35
CA TYR A 93 -34.50 -25.29 -20.69
C TYR A 93 -33.43 -24.55 -21.50
N ASN A 94 -32.32 -25.22 -21.81
CA ASN A 94 -31.18 -24.59 -22.48
C ASN A 94 -31.51 -24.12 -23.91
N ARG A 95 -32.36 -24.87 -24.63
CA ARG A 95 -32.88 -24.46 -25.94
C ARG A 95 -33.76 -23.21 -25.85
N LYS A 96 -34.63 -23.14 -24.83
CA LYS A 96 -35.49 -21.97 -24.59
C LYS A 96 -34.66 -20.72 -24.28
N VAL A 97 -33.62 -20.84 -23.46
CA VAL A 97 -32.71 -19.72 -23.15
C VAL A 97 -31.98 -19.25 -24.42
N LEU A 98 -31.47 -20.18 -25.24
CA LEU A 98 -30.81 -19.82 -26.50
C LEU A 98 -31.77 -19.12 -27.46
N ASP A 99 -32.93 -19.70 -27.73
CA ASP A 99 -33.92 -19.11 -28.64
C ASP A 99 -34.41 -17.75 -28.13
N GLY A 100 -34.62 -17.61 -26.82
CA GLY A 100 -35.00 -16.33 -26.21
C GLY A 100 -33.91 -15.27 -26.36
N THR A 101 -32.64 -15.65 -26.21
CA THR A 101 -31.49 -14.75 -26.41
C THR A 101 -31.43 -14.24 -27.85
N LEU A 102 -31.56 -15.15 -28.83
CA LEU A 102 -31.58 -14.79 -30.24
C LEU A 102 -32.82 -13.94 -30.60
N ALA A 103 -33.98 -14.24 -30.00
CA ALA A 103 -35.22 -13.48 -30.17
C ALA A 103 -35.13 -12.07 -29.58
N ALA A 104 -34.38 -11.88 -28.49
CA ALA A 104 -34.05 -10.56 -27.93
C ALA A 104 -33.08 -9.75 -28.81
N GLY A 105 -32.58 -10.35 -29.91
CA GLY A 105 -31.83 -9.67 -30.95
C GLY A 105 -30.31 -9.78 -30.83
N TRP A 106 -29.79 -10.50 -29.83
CA TRP A 106 -28.35 -10.72 -29.67
C TRP A 106 -27.72 -11.32 -30.92
N LYS A 107 -26.55 -10.79 -31.33
CA LYS A 107 -25.74 -11.32 -32.43
C LYS A 107 -24.62 -12.18 -31.85
N LEU A 108 -24.85 -13.48 -31.81
CA LEU A 108 -23.86 -14.46 -31.38
C LEU A 108 -23.32 -15.19 -32.60
N ASP A 109 -22.04 -15.53 -32.57
CA ASP A 109 -21.37 -16.41 -33.53
C ASP A 109 -21.17 -17.81 -32.94
N PHE A 110 -21.01 -17.93 -31.62
CA PHE A 110 -20.74 -19.22 -30.96
C PHE A 110 -21.32 -19.33 -29.56
N ILE A 111 -21.46 -20.58 -29.10
CA ILE A 111 -21.71 -20.95 -27.71
C ILE A 111 -20.57 -21.80 -27.17
N ARG A 112 -19.96 -21.39 -26.06
CA ARG A 112 -19.08 -22.24 -25.24
C ARG A 112 -19.95 -23.20 -24.43
N LEU A 113 -19.92 -24.48 -24.79
CA LEU A 113 -20.71 -25.54 -24.17
C LEU A 113 -19.86 -26.33 -23.18
N HIS A 114 -20.06 -26.08 -21.89
CA HIS A 114 -19.35 -26.77 -20.82
C HIS A 114 -19.92 -28.19 -20.65
N MET A 115 -19.09 -29.21 -20.91
CA MET A 115 -19.45 -30.61 -20.70
C MET A 115 -19.35 -31.05 -19.23
N ASP A 116 -20.03 -30.29 -18.36
CA ASP A 116 -20.03 -30.36 -16.89
C ASP A 116 -20.04 -31.78 -16.29
N GLN A 117 -19.23 -31.93 -15.25
CA GLN A 117 -18.97 -33.17 -14.52
C GLN A 117 -20.22 -33.78 -13.87
N TYR A 118 -21.30 -33.02 -13.67
CA TYR A 118 -22.62 -33.55 -13.26
C TYR A 118 -23.05 -34.76 -14.11
N TRP A 119 -22.70 -34.77 -15.40
CA TRP A 119 -23.07 -35.86 -16.30
C TRP A 119 -22.00 -36.96 -16.44
N SER A 120 -20.76 -36.74 -16.02
CA SER A 120 -19.67 -37.73 -16.17
C SER A 120 -19.29 -38.44 -14.87
N ASP A 121 -19.50 -37.81 -13.72
CA ASP A 121 -19.04 -38.34 -12.44
C ASP A 121 -19.98 -39.44 -11.89
N ASP A 122 -19.39 -40.44 -11.23
CA ASP A 122 -20.12 -41.37 -10.36
C ASP A 122 -20.48 -40.63 -9.06
N PRO A 123 -21.78 -40.33 -8.82
CA PRO A 123 -22.21 -39.56 -7.66
C PRO A 123 -22.04 -40.33 -6.34
N SER A 124 -21.70 -41.62 -6.37
CA SER A 124 -21.41 -42.42 -5.18
C SER A 124 -19.98 -42.25 -4.66
N ILE A 125 -19.09 -41.67 -5.47
CA ILE A 125 -17.68 -41.46 -5.13
C ILE A 125 -17.50 -40.05 -4.58
N THR A 126 -17.02 -39.95 -3.34
CA THR A 126 -16.60 -38.66 -2.75
C THR A 126 -15.11 -38.47 -2.92
N SER A 127 -14.72 -37.59 -3.85
CA SER A 127 -13.35 -37.12 -4.04
C SER A 127 -13.37 -35.70 -4.58
N ASP A 128 -12.33 -34.93 -4.26
CA ASP A 128 -12.11 -33.58 -4.79
C ASP A 128 -11.55 -33.62 -6.22
N PHE A 129 -11.09 -34.78 -6.71
CA PHE A 129 -10.46 -34.94 -8.02
C PHE A 129 -11.41 -35.59 -9.04
N THR A 130 -11.65 -34.92 -10.17
CA THR A 130 -12.52 -35.45 -11.25
C THR A 130 -12.01 -36.79 -11.79
N TYR A 131 -10.69 -37.00 -11.90
CA TYR A 131 -10.12 -38.26 -12.40
C TYR A 131 -10.40 -39.48 -11.52
N GLU A 132 -10.80 -39.28 -10.26
CA GLU A 132 -11.20 -40.37 -9.36
C GLU A 132 -12.70 -40.67 -9.43
N LYS A 133 -13.51 -39.68 -9.82
CA LYS A 133 -14.97 -39.78 -9.93
C LYS A 133 -15.46 -40.13 -11.33
N PHE A 134 -14.65 -39.88 -12.36
CA PHE A 134 -15.06 -40.00 -13.75
C PHE A 134 -15.50 -41.43 -14.12
N ASP A 135 -16.75 -41.57 -14.55
CA ASP A 135 -17.30 -42.80 -15.11
C ASP A 135 -17.41 -42.70 -16.64
N GLU A 136 -16.61 -43.48 -17.36
CA GLU A 136 -16.58 -43.44 -18.82
C GLU A 136 -17.92 -43.84 -19.47
N ALA A 137 -18.61 -44.85 -18.92
CA ALA A 137 -19.86 -45.33 -19.50
C ALA A 137 -20.96 -44.26 -19.36
N ARG A 138 -20.97 -43.59 -18.21
CA ARG A 138 -21.84 -42.46 -17.91
C ARG A 138 -21.54 -41.26 -18.80
N PHE A 139 -20.26 -40.89 -18.93
CA PHE A 139 -19.83 -39.81 -19.83
C PHE A 139 -20.26 -40.07 -21.28
N ARG A 140 -19.98 -41.26 -21.83
CA ARG A 140 -20.40 -41.63 -23.20
C ARG A 140 -21.91 -41.55 -23.36
N LYS A 141 -22.68 -42.06 -22.40
CA LYS A 141 -24.14 -41.99 -22.41
C LYS A 141 -24.64 -40.54 -22.52
N TYR A 142 -24.12 -39.62 -21.71
CA TYR A 142 -24.62 -38.24 -21.70
C TYR A 142 -23.96 -37.33 -22.72
N LEU A 143 -22.80 -37.71 -23.27
CA LEU A 143 -22.29 -37.16 -24.52
C LEU A 143 -23.33 -37.34 -25.64
N ASP A 144 -23.90 -38.55 -25.77
CA ASP A 144 -24.94 -38.86 -26.77
C ASP A 144 -26.32 -38.25 -26.45
N LEU A 145 -26.69 -38.17 -25.17
CA LEU A 145 -28.04 -37.76 -24.78
C LEU A 145 -28.20 -36.26 -24.51
N VAL A 146 -27.12 -35.57 -24.13
CA VAL A 146 -27.18 -34.15 -23.74
C VAL A 146 -26.34 -33.30 -24.68
N TYR A 147 -25.02 -33.54 -24.72
CA TYR A 147 -24.09 -32.61 -25.35
C TYR A 147 -24.14 -32.63 -26.88
N VAL A 148 -24.21 -33.80 -27.52
CA VAL A 148 -24.36 -33.90 -28.98
C VAL A 148 -25.70 -33.31 -29.45
N PRO A 149 -26.86 -33.65 -28.86
CA PRO A 149 -28.14 -33.02 -29.22
C PRO A 149 -28.19 -31.52 -28.97
N MET A 150 -27.50 -31.02 -27.94
CA MET A 150 -27.41 -29.58 -27.69
C MET A 150 -26.50 -28.89 -28.71
N ALA A 151 -25.36 -29.49 -29.04
CA ALA A 151 -24.45 -28.97 -30.06
C ALA A 151 -25.12 -28.94 -31.45
N GLU A 152 -25.85 -29.99 -31.85
CA GLU A 152 -26.62 -30.00 -33.11
C GLU A 152 -27.70 -28.90 -33.11
N TYR A 153 -28.32 -28.65 -31.96
CA TYR A 153 -29.31 -27.57 -31.82
C TYR A 153 -28.68 -26.18 -31.98
N ILE A 154 -27.57 -25.91 -31.30
CA ILE A 154 -26.82 -24.65 -31.42
C ILE A 154 -26.41 -24.41 -32.88
N GLN A 155 -25.88 -25.42 -33.55
CA GLN A 155 -25.56 -25.36 -34.98
C GLN A 155 -26.78 -25.07 -35.86
N SER A 156 -27.94 -25.65 -35.54
CA SER A 156 -29.18 -25.37 -36.28
C SER A 156 -29.66 -23.91 -36.17
N ARG A 157 -29.13 -23.16 -35.19
CA ARG A 157 -29.34 -21.72 -35.03
C ARG A 157 -28.25 -20.88 -35.69
N GLY A 158 -27.35 -21.50 -36.47
CA GLY A 158 -26.27 -20.80 -37.16
C GLY A 158 -25.16 -20.35 -36.24
N LEU A 159 -24.82 -21.15 -35.22
CA LEU A 159 -23.76 -20.85 -34.25
C LEU A 159 -22.71 -21.96 -34.19
N TYR A 160 -21.44 -21.58 -34.05
CA TYR A 160 -20.36 -22.52 -33.72
C TYR A 160 -20.49 -23.01 -32.28
N VAL A 161 -19.90 -24.16 -31.99
CA VAL A 161 -19.86 -24.75 -30.64
C VAL A 161 -18.42 -24.91 -30.20
N VAL A 162 -18.05 -24.34 -29.06
CA VAL A 162 -16.78 -24.61 -28.40
C VAL A 162 -17.06 -25.59 -27.26
N LEU A 163 -16.65 -26.84 -27.42
CA LEU A 163 -16.79 -27.86 -26.38
C LEU A 163 -15.65 -27.71 -25.38
N LEU A 164 -15.99 -27.47 -24.11
CA LEU A 164 -15.06 -27.46 -23.00
C LEU A 164 -15.10 -28.81 -22.27
N ALA A 165 -13.92 -29.38 -21.96
CA ALA A 165 -13.86 -30.58 -21.13
C ALA A 165 -14.38 -30.31 -19.71
N GLY A 166 -15.33 -31.12 -19.25
CA GLY A 166 -15.83 -31.06 -17.86
C GLY A 166 -14.89 -31.71 -16.86
N ILE A 167 -13.63 -31.26 -16.83
CA ILE A 167 -12.61 -31.70 -15.88
C ILE A 167 -12.28 -30.51 -15.00
N SER A 168 -12.54 -30.62 -13.69
CA SER A 168 -12.09 -29.61 -12.73
C SER A 168 -10.57 -29.72 -12.57
N CYS A 169 -9.84 -28.65 -12.90
CA CYS A 169 -8.39 -28.64 -12.78
C CYS A 169 -7.98 -28.41 -11.32
N PRO A 170 -7.14 -29.28 -10.73
CA PRO A 170 -6.56 -29.02 -9.42
C PRO A 170 -5.67 -27.78 -9.43
N GLN A 171 -5.44 -27.20 -8.24
CA GLN A 171 -4.53 -26.06 -8.05
C GLN A 171 -3.12 -26.33 -8.60
N ASN A 172 -2.65 -27.57 -8.51
CA ASN A 172 -1.32 -28.02 -8.89
C ASN A 172 -1.46 -29.25 -9.80
N ILE A 173 -0.91 -29.18 -11.00
CA ILE A 173 -0.86 -30.29 -11.96
C ILE A 173 0.59 -30.68 -12.27
N GLU A 174 0.79 -31.91 -12.73
CA GLU A 174 2.09 -32.39 -13.20
C GLU A 174 1.93 -33.29 -14.44
N VAL A 175 2.99 -33.35 -15.25
CA VAL A 175 3.00 -34.21 -16.45
C VAL A 175 2.83 -35.67 -16.02
N GLY A 176 1.81 -36.33 -16.55
CA GLY A 176 1.51 -37.73 -16.27
C GLY A 176 0.65 -37.98 -15.02
N ASP A 177 0.16 -36.96 -14.31
CA ASP A 177 -0.79 -37.15 -13.20
C ASP A 177 -2.17 -37.66 -13.64
N GLY A 178 -3.05 -37.90 -12.67
CA GLY A 178 -4.42 -38.35 -12.92
C GLY A 178 -5.22 -37.40 -13.81
N THR A 179 -5.00 -36.09 -13.68
CA THR A 179 -5.65 -35.06 -14.53
C THR A 179 -5.17 -35.17 -15.97
N ASN A 180 -3.86 -35.28 -16.20
CA ASN A 180 -3.25 -35.42 -17.51
C ASN A 180 -3.71 -36.70 -18.22
N GLN A 181 -3.76 -37.81 -17.47
CA GLN A 181 -4.23 -39.09 -17.97
C GLN A 181 -5.73 -39.07 -18.30
N LEU A 182 -6.56 -38.47 -17.45
CA LEU A 182 -7.98 -38.30 -17.73
C LEU A 182 -8.18 -37.42 -18.96
N LEU A 183 -7.47 -36.30 -19.07
CA LEU A 183 -7.59 -35.37 -20.19
C LEU A 183 -7.30 -36.05 -21.53
N LEU A 184 -6.23 -36.86 -21.59
CA LEU A 184 -5.91 -37.70 -22.75
C LEU A 184 -7.07 -38.64 -23.12
N LYS A 185 -7.61 -39.35 -22.13
CA LYS A 185 -8.73 -40.28 -22.32
C LYS A 185 -10.00 -39.56 -22.77
N TYR A 186 -10.32 -38.44 -22.13
CA TYR A 186 -11.52 -37.67 -22.36
C TYR A 186 -11.57 -37.17 -23.81
N TRP A 187 -10.47 -36.57 -24.28
CA TRP A 187 -10.40 -36.07 -25.65
C TRP A 187 -10.30 -37.18 -26.70
N ASP A 188 -9.73 -38.35 -26.38
CA ASP A 188 -9.80 -39.51 -27.27
C ASP A 188 -11.26 -39.94 -27.51
N ILE A 189 -12.09 -39.97 -26.46
CA ILE A 189 -13.53 -40.29 -26.57
C ILE A 189 -14.27 -39.26 -27.43
N VAL A 190 -14.12 -37.97 -27.11
CA VAL A 190 -14.88 -36.89 -27.76
C VAL A 190 -14.50 -36.75 -29.23
N SER A 191 -13.20 -36.78 -29.54
CA SER A 191 -12.70 -36.57 -30.91
C SER A 191 -12.97 -37.74 -31.87
N GLN A 192 -13.28 -38.94 -31.35
CA GLN A 192 -13.73 -40.09 -32.16
C GLN A 192 -15.24 -40.09 -32.43
N HIS A 193 -16.03 -39.31 -31.68
CA HIS A 193 -17.48 -39.37 -31.79
C HIS A 193 -17.95 -38.98 -33.20
N PRO A 194 -18.80 -39.79 -33.88
CA PRO A 194 -19.09 -39.63 -35.31
C PRO A 194 -19.81 -38.34 -35.69
N LYS A 195 -20.46 -37.67 -34.74
CA LYS A 195 -21.09 -36.34 -34.95
C LYS A 195 -20.17 -35.15 -34.66
N ILE A 196 -19.03 -35.41 -34.01
CA ILE A 196 -18.08 -34.39 -33.56
C ILE A 196 -16.83 -34.38 -34.46
N LYS A 197 -16.29 -35.58 -34.76
CA LYS A 197 -15.12 -35.77 -35.59
C LYS A 197 -15.27 -35.05 -36.94
N ASN A 198 -14.32 -34.15 -37.23
CA ASN A 198 -14.26 -33.33 -38.44
C ASN A 198 -15.46 -32.41 -38.69
N ASN A 199 -16.36 -32.22 -37.71
CA ASN A 199 -17.45 -31.28 -37.83
C ASN A 199 -16.89 -29.84 -37.88
N PRO A 200 -17.08 -29.08 -38.98
CA PRO A 200 -16.49 -27.75 -39.15
C PRO A 200 -17.03 -26.71 -38.16
N ASN A 201 -18.16 -27.01 -37.51
CA ASN A 201 -18.83 -26.07 -36.60
C ASN A 201 -18.49 -26.31 -35.13
N ILE A 202 -17.68 -27.35 -34.82
CA ILE A 202 -17.32 -27.73 -33.46
C ILE A 202 -15.82 -27.54 -33.24
N MET A 203 -15.47 -26.86 -32.15
CA MET A 203 -14.11 -26.60 -31.67
C MET A 203 -13.93 -27.20 -30.27
N PHE A 204 -12.67 -27.36 -29.84
CA PHE A 204 -12.32 -28.00 -28.57
C PHE A 204 -11.49 -27.05 -27.70
N GLU A 205 -11.95 -26.79 -26.49
CA GLU A 205 -11.19 -26.10 -25.45
C GLU A 205 -10.71 -27.13 -24.43
N LEU A 206 -9.40 -27.33 -24.32
CA LEU A 206 -8.85 -28.56 -23.75
C LEU A 206 -9.26 -28.79 -22.29
N ILE A 207 -9.15 -27.80 -21.42
CA ILE A 207 -9.48 -27.90 -19.99
C ILE A 207 -9.69 -26.51 -19.42
N ASN A 208 -10.51 -26.37 -18.37
CA ASN A 208 -10.72 -25.10 -17.69
C ASN A 208 -9.62 -24.84 -16.64
N GLU A 209 -9.02 -23.66 -16.67
CA GLU A 209 -8.25 -23.03 -15.59
C GLU A 209 -7.10 -23.84 -14.96
N PRO A 210 -6.08 -24.27 -15.73
CA PRO A 210 -4.81 -24.64 -15.12
C PRO A 210 -4.22 -23.48 -14.31
N VAL A 211 -3.86 -23.74 -13.05
CA VAL A 211 -3.31 -22.71 -12.16
C VAL A 211 -1.79 -22.80 -12.07
N ASN A 212 -1.27 -23.85 -11.45
CA ASN A 212 0.17 -24.10 -11.33
C ASN A 212 0.56 -25.45 -11.93
N ILE A 213 1.75 -25.53 -12.49
CA ILE A 213 2.36 -26.80 -12.94
C ILE A 213 3.71 -27.03 -12.28
N LEU A 214 4.06 -28.29 -12.03
CA LEU A 214 5.40 -28.66 -11.58
C LEU A 214 6.44 -28.39 -12.68
N GLY A 215 7.32 -27.42 -12.46
CA GLY A 215 8.34 -26.99 -13.42
C GLY A 215 9.56 -27.90 -13.47
N THR A 216 10.45 -27.62 -14.43
CA THR A 216 11.73 -28.34 -14.62
C THR A 216 12.68 -28.24 -13.42
N ASP A 217 12.50 -27.24 -12.56
CA ASP A 217 13.26 -27.01 -11.33
C ASP A 217 12.68 -27.73 -10.10
N GLY A 218 11.58 -28.47 -10.26
CA GLY A 218 10.88 -29.17 -9.19
C GLY A 218 9.98 -28.29 -8.33
N THR A 219 9.65 -27.07 -8.78
CA THR A 219 8.72 -26.17 -8.07
C THR A 219 7.39 -26.01 -8.80
N TYR A 220 6.30 -25.88 -8.04
CA TYR A 220 5.00 -25.52 -8.60
C TYR A 220 4.90 -24.02 -8.83
N GLY A 221 4.44 -23.61 -10.01
CA GLY A 221 4.19 -22.20 -10.32
C GLY A 221 3.62 -21.99 -11.72
N SER A 222 3.55 -20.72 -12.10
CA SER A 222 2.87 -20.25 -13.32
C SER A 222 3.60 -19.16 -14.10
N ASN A 223 4.86 -18.86 -13.72
CA ASN A 223 5.47 -17.56 -14.03
C ASN A 223 6.80 -17.64 -14.79
N ASN A 224 7.39 -18.83 -14.96
CA ASN A 224 8.70 -18.96 -15.60
C ASN A 224 8.70 -19.96 -16.76
N GLN A 225 9.72 -19.89 -17.62
CA GLN A 225 9.81 -20.73 -18.81
C GLN A 225 9.78 -22.23 -18.51
N GLY A 226 10.38 -22.68 -17.40
CA GLY A 226 10.40 -24.09 -17.00
C GLY A 226 9.00 -24.64 -16.68
N HIS A 227 8.07 -23.79 -16.23
CA HIS A 227 6.65 -24.15 -16.08
C HIS A 227 5.97 -24.32 -17.44
N PHE A 228 6.18 -23.40 -18.38
CA PHE A 228 5.59 -23.48 -19.72
C PHE A 228 6.14 -24.64 -20.57
N ASP A 229 7.42 -24.99 -20.41
CA ASP A 229 7.99 -26.17 -21.05
C ASP A 229 7.28 -27.45 -20.60
N LYS A 230 6.96 -27.56 -19.30
CA LYS A 230 6.15 -28.65 -18.77
C LYS A 230 4.69 -28.58 -19.18
N LEU A 231 4.13 -27.39 -19.37
CA LEU A 231 2.76 -27.25 -19.87
C LEU A 231 2.64 -27.72 -21.33
N LYS A 232 3.64 -27.45 -22.16
CA LYS A 232 3.77 -28.03 -23.51
C LYS A 232 3.84 -29.56 -23.45
N GLU A 233 4.65 -30.14 -22.57
CA GLU A 233 4.69 -31.60 -22.35
C GLU A 233 3.34 -32.16 -21.88
N PHE A 234 2.58 -31.40 -21.09
CA PHE A 234 1.26 -31.78 -20.60
C PHE A 234 0.21 -31.80 -21.73
N PHE A 235 0.17 -30.78 -22.60
CA PHE A 235 -0.86 -30.64 -23.63
C PHE A 235 -0.52 -31.25 -24.99
N GLN A 236 0.76 -31.31 -25.40
CA GLN A 236 1.12 -31.80 -26.72
C GLN A 236 0.64 -33.25 -26.98
N PRO A 237 0.72 -34.19 -26.02
CA PRO A 237 0.17 -35.53 -26.20
C PRO A 237 -1.36 -35.54 -26.40
N VAL A 238 -2.09 -34.63 -25.74
CA VAL A 238 -3.54 -34.48 -25.89
C VAL A 238 -3.89 -33.97 -27.29
N VAL A 239 -3.17 -32.94 -27.76
CA VAL A 239 -3.31 -32.41 -29.13
C VAL A 239 -3.02 -33.49 -30.17
N ASN A 240 -1.94 -34.26 -29.99
CA ASN A 240 -1.59 -35.36 -30.87
C ASN A 240 -2.71 -36.42 -30.89
N LYS A 241 -3.25 -36.78 -29.73
CA LYS A 241 -4.36 -37.75 -29.61
C LYS A 241 -5.61 -37.27 -30.35
N ILE A 242 -5.98 -35.99 -30.22
CA ILE A 242 -7.08 -35.42 -30.98
C ILE A 242 -6.79 -35.49 -32.48
N ARG A 243 -5.56 -35.17 -32.92
CA ARG A 243 -5.17 -35.18 -34.33
C ARG A 243 -5.07 -36.59 -34.94
N GLU A 244 -4.85 -37.63 -34.14
CA GLU A 244 -5.02 -39.03 -34.59
C GLU A 244 -6.49 -39.32 -34.98
N ASN A 245 -7.43 -38.63 -34.34
CA ASN A 245 -8.86 -38.84 -34.54
C ASN A 245 -9.48 -37.85 -35.54
N THR A 246 -9.06 -36.57 -35.58
CA THR A 246 -9.63 -35.52 -36.43
C THR A 246 -8.57 -34.55 -36.96
N ASP A 247 -8.66 -34.25 -38.25
CA ASP A 247 -7.68 -33.40 -38.94
C ASP A 247 -8.10 -31.92 -38.96
N SER A 248 -9.37 -31.61 -38.65
CA SER A 248 -9.91 -30.27 -38.93
C SER A 248 -10.49 -29.48 -37.76
N ASN A 249 -10.94 -30.10 -36.66
CA ASN A 249 -11.49 -29.34 -35.54
C ASN A 249 -10.43 -28.40 -34.95
N ILE A 250 -10.80 -27.16 -34.65
CA ILE A 250 -9.91 -26.18 -33.99
C ILE A 250 -9.75 -26.55 -32.52
N ILE A 251 -8.52 -26.43 -32.02
CA ILE A 251 -8.17 -26.69 -30.62
C ILE A 251 -7.71 -25.38 -29.97
N TRP A 252 -8.33 -25.03 -28.86
CA TRP A 252 -7.98 -23.93 -27.97
C TRP A 252 -7.22 -24.49 -26.76
N VAL A 253 -5.97 -24.08 -26.61
CA VAL A 253 -5.07 -24.54 -25.54
C VAL A 253 -5.03 -23.53 -24.40
N SER A 254 -5.23 -24.03 -23.19
CA SER A 254 -5.27 -23.25 -21.95
C SER A 254 -3.89 -22.80 -21.47
N GLY A 255 -3.86 -21.67 -20.74
CA GLY A 255 -2.67 -21.12 -20.08
C GLY A 255 -2.54 -21.51 -18.61
N LEU A 256 -1.60 -20.88 -17.91
CA LEU A 256 -1.45 -20.97 -16.45
C LEU A 256 -2.09 -19.77 -15.76
N ALA A 257 -2.10 -19.79 -14.41
CA ALA A 257 -2.67 -18.74 -13.57
C ALA A 257 -4.15 -18.47 -13.91
N TYR A 258 -4.97 -19.53 -13.87
CA TYR A 258 -6.39 -19.47 -14.25
C TYR A 258 -6.57 -18.97 -15.69
N GLU A 259 -5.72 -19.44 -16.62
CA GLU A 259 -5.72 -19.00 -18.02
C GLU A 259 -5.47 -17.51 -18.24
N ALA A 260 -4.78 -16.84 -17.31
CA ALA A 260 -4.34 -15.44 -17.49
C ALA A 260 -2.96 -15.32 -18.15
N ASN A 261 -2.10 -16.35 -18.07
CA ASN A 261 -0.69 -16.24 -18.47
C ASN A 261 -0.24 -17.28 -19.51
N PHE A 262 0.33 -16.78 -20.61
CA PHE A 262 0.79 -17.53 -21.79
C PHE A 262 2.23 -17.17 -22.19
N SER A 263 2.89 -16.32 -21.40
CA SER A 263 4.17 -15.69 -21.75
C SER A 263 5.25 -16.66 -22.26
N GLY A 264 5.36 -17.86 -21.68
CA GLY A 264 6.39 -18.83 -22.07
C GLY A 264 6.08 -19.64 -23.34
N PHE A 265 4.84 -19.64 -23.85
CA PHE A 265 4.50 -20.37 -25.08
C PHE A 265 5.16 -19.75 -26.33
N ALA A 266 5.57 -18.47 -26.30
CA ALA A 266 6.31 -17.88 -27.41
C ALA A 266 7.67 -18.56 -27.68
N ASN A 267 8.29 -19.11 -26.64
CA ASN A 267 9.56 -19.84 -26.77
C ASN A 267 9.35 -21.31 -27.13
N ASN A 268 8.20 -21.89 -26.78
CA ASN A 268 7.90 -23.31 -26.97
C ASN A 268 6.40 -23.52 -27.27
N PRO A 269 5.93 -23.14 -28.47
CA PRO A 269 4.50 -23.15 -28.80
C PRO A 269 3.99 -24.57 -29.00
N ILE A 270 2.68 -24.78 -28.86
CA ILE A 270 2.04 -26.06 -29.21
C ILE A 270 2.14 -26.29 -30.71
N GLU A 271 2.46 -27.52 -31.11
CA GLU A 271 2.63 -27.88 -32.51
C GLU A 271 1.39 -28.61 -33.02
N GLY A 272 0.94 -28.25 -34.21
CA GLY A 272 -0.20 -28.86 -34.85
C GLY A 272 -0.87 -27.90 -35.83
N LYS A 273 -1.87 -28.42 -36.56
CA LYS A 273 -2.77 -27.59 -37.37
C LYS A 273 -3.94 -27.12 -36.52
N ASN A 274 -4.53 -25.98 -36.89
CA ASN A 274 -5.74 -25.44 -36.24
C ASN A 274 -5.61 -25.32 -34.71
N ILE A 275 -4.52 -24.69 -34.26
CA ILE A 275 -4.24 -24.44 -32.85
C ILE A 275 -4.43 -22.95 -32.56
N GLY A 276 -5.21 -22.65 -31.52
CA GLY A 276 -5.33 -21.35 -30.88
C GLY A 276 -5.19 -21.50 -29.37
N TYR A 277 -5.34 -20.40 -28.63
CA TYR A 277 -5.22 -20.38 -27.18
C TYR A 277 -6.49 -19.82 -26.52
N SER A 278 -6.99 -20.50 -25.49
CA SER A 278 -8.09 -20.03 -24.64
C SER A 278 -7.54 -19.16 -23.53
N VAL A 279 -8.19 -18.04 -23.22
CA VAL A 279 -7.75 -17.04 -22.24
C VAL A 279 -8.92 -16.69 -21.33
N HIS A 280 -8.67 -16.53 -20.03
CA HIS A 280 -9.63 -15.90 -19.12
C HIS A 280 -9.12 -14.51 -18.75
N LEU A 281 -10.04 -13.54 -18.66
CA LEU A 281 -9.68 -12.16 -18.38
C LEU A 281 -10.77 -11.46 -17.57
N TYR A 282 -10.49 -11.20 -16.30
CA TYR A 282 -11.39 -10.48 -15.41
C TYR A 282 -10.83 -9.11 -15.00
N PRO A 283 -11.70 -8.18 -14.56
CA PRO A 283 -11.27 -6.92 -13.98
C PRO A 283 -10.21 -7.09 -12.89
N GLY A 284 -9.24 -6.17 -12.88
CA GLY A 284 -8.09 -6.20 -11.98
C GLY A 284 -6.92 -7.08 -12.45
N TRP A 285 -7.15 -8.02 -13.37
CA TRP A 285 -6.07 -8.83 -13.95
C TRP A 285 -5.28 -8.02 -14.98
N MET A 286 -4.04 -8.41 -15.27
CA MET A 286 -3.16 -7.66 -16.19
C MET A 286 -3.00 -6.17 -15.80
N ASN A 287 -3.19 -5.82 -14.53
CA ASN A 287 -3.26 -4.44 -14.02
C ASN A 287 -4.39 -3.60 -14.63
N SER A 288 -5.49 -4.20 -15.08
CA SER A 288 -6.67 -3.48 -15.52
C SER A 288 -7.42 -2.86 -14.33
N ASP A 289 -8.38 -1.97 -14.62
CA ASP A 289 -9.30 -1.46 -13.58
C ASP A 289 -10.12 -2.60 -12.95
N GLY A 290 -10.31 -2.55 -11.63
CA GLY A 290 -11.19 -3.43 -10.85
C GLY A 290 -11.55 -2.83 -9.48
N GLU A 291 -12.69 -3.24 -8.92
CA GLU A 291 -13.13 -2.90 -7.56
C GLU A 291 -12.57 -3.93 -6.55
N ASN A 292 -12.07 -3.48 -5.39
CA ASN A 292 -11.33 -4.28 -4.40
C ASN A 292 -11.94 -5.66 -4.06
N GLY A 293 -11.11 -6.72 -4.06
CA GLY A 293 -11.44 -8.05 -3.52
C GLY A 293 -11.29 -9.23 -4.48
N ASP A 294 -11.22 -8.98 -5.79
CA ASP A 294 -11.29 -10.03 -6.83
C ASP A 294 -9.92 -10.47 -7.39
N GLY A 295 -8.83 -10.10 -6.71
CA GLY A 295 -7.46 -10.48 -7.09
C GLY A 295 -6.69 -9.48 -7.97
N GLY A 296 -7.27 -8.29 -8.25
CA GLY A 296 -6.59 -7.18 -8.91
C GLY A 296 -6.08 -6.08 -7.99
N ILE A 297 -5.13 -5.28 -8.49
CA ILE A 297 -4.60 -4.09 -7.80
C ILE A 297 -5.64 -2.96 -7.93
N GLY A 298 -6.27 -2.59 -6.81
CA GLY A 298 -7.15 -1.43 -6.72
C GLY A 298 -6.43 -0.13 -7.13
N ASP A 299 -7.22 0.80 -7.66
CA ASP A 299 -6.91 2.22 -7.87
C ASP A 299 -5.84 2.55 -8.94
N GLY A 300 -4.94 1.60 -9.26
CA GLY A 300 -3.80 1.78 -10.17
C GLY A 300 -4.00 1.30 -11.61
N GLY A 301 -5.25 1.06 -12.02
CA GLY A 301 -5.63 0.58 -13.35
C GLY A 301 -5.51 1.62 -14.47
N GLY A 302 -6.35 1.50 -15.50
CA GLY A 302 -6.32 2.31 -16.71
C GLY A 302 -5.68 1.61 -17.90
N TYR A 303 -5.65 2.30 -19.04
CA TYR A 303 -5.23 1.72 -20.31
C TYR A 303 -3.77 1.29 -20.32
N GLU A 304 -2.83 2.14 -19.93
CA GLU A 304 -1.40 1.82 -20.04
C GLU A 304 -0.98 0.61 -19.19
N PRO A 305 -1.34 0.51 -17.89
CA PRO A 305 -1.06 -0.68 -17.10
C PRO A 305 -1.71 -1.94 -17.69
N PHE A 306 -2.96 -1.84 -18.17
CA PHE A 306 -3.67 -2.97 -18.78
C PHE A 306 -2.99 -3.45 -20.08
N GLN A 307 -2.65 -2.53 -20.97
CA GLN A 307 -1.94 -2.84 -22.22
C GLN A 307 -0.58 -3.50 -21.93
N GLN A 308 0.15 -3.05 -20.91
CA GLN A 308 1.41 -3.67 -20.50
C GLN A 308 1.21 -5.09 -19.96
N GLY A 309 0.18 -5.31 -19.14
CA GLY A 309 -0.17 -6.64 -18.66
C GLY A 309 -0.53 -7.59 -19.80
N TRP A 310 -1.35 -7.14 -20.76
CA TRP A 310 -1.66 -7.88 -21.98
C TRP A 310 -0.40 -8.21 -22.80
N ASP A 311 0.46 -7.21 -23.01
CA ASP A 311 1.72 -7.34 -23.76
C ASP A 311 2.67 -8.39 -23.15
N ASN A 312 2.65 -8.52 -21.82
CA ASN A 312 3.47 -9.47 -21.10
C ASN A 312 2.86 -10.87 -21.06
N GLN A 313 1.54 -10.98 -20.90
CA GLN A 313 0.89 -12.25 -20.55
C GLN A 313 0.22 -12.96 -21.73
N VAL A 314 -0.39 -12.22 -22.68
CA VAL A 314 -1.21 -12.79 -23.78
C VAL A 314 -0.62 -12.51 -25.16
N LYS A 315 -0.12 -11.29 -25.39
CA LYS A 315 0.50 -10.91 -26.67
C LYS A 315 1.56 -11.90 -27.16
N PRO A 316 2.40 -12.54 -26.30
CA PRO A 316 3.39 -13.52 -26.76
C PRO A 316 2.78 -14.65 -27.60
N VAL A 317 1.56 -15.10 -27.30
CA VAL A 317 0.83 -16.08 -28.13
C VAL A 317 -0.04 -15.42 -29.21
N ALA A 318 -0.64 -14.26 -28.91
CA ALA A 318 -1.45 -13.54 -29.89
C ALA A 318 -0.63 -13.12 -31.13
N ASP A 319 0.69 -12.99 -31.02
CA ASP A 319 1.54 -12.65 -32.17
C ASP A 319 1.66 -13.77 -33.22
N PHE A 320 1.37 -15.02 -32.88
CA PHE A 320 1.50 -16.15 -33.81
C PHE A 320 0.29 -17.09 -33.89
N ALA A 321 -0.70 -16.97 -33.01
CA ALA A 321 -1.91 -17.81 -32.98
C ALA A 321 -3.16 -16.96 -32.66
N PRO A 322 -4.37 -17.39 -33.07
CA PRO A 322 -5.61 -16.75 -32.66
C PRO A 322 -5.92 -17.01 -31.19
N ILE A 323 -6.62 -16.05 -30.58
CA ILE A 323 -7.04 -16.10 -29.18
C ILE A 323 -8.56 -16.25 -29.11
N LEU A 324 -9.03 -17.04 -28.16
CA LEU A 324 -10.42 -17.08 -27.75
C LEU A 324 -10.51 -16.78 -26.25
N ILE A 325 -11.08 -15.63 -25.88
CA ILE A 325 -11.35 -15.32 -24.47
C ILE A 325 -12.63 -16.05 -24.07
N THR A 326 -12.48 -17.10 -23.28
CA THR A 326 -13.55 -18.06 -22.96
C THR A 326 -14.28 -17.76 -21.66
N GLU A 327 -13.76 -16.82 -20.85
CA GLU A 327 -14.45 -16.24 -19.70
C GLU A 327 -14.03 -14.78 -19.47
N MET A 328 -15.03 -13.91 -19.41
CA MET A 328 -14.90 -12.49 -19.07
C MET A 328 -16.29 -11.90 -18.81
N ASP A 329 -16.44 -11.11 -17.74
CA ASP A 329 -17.57 -10.21 -17.52
C ASP A 329 -17.15 -9.04 -16.62
N TRP A 330 -18.00 -8.00 -16.55
CA TRP A 330 -17.81 -6.91 -15.60
C TRP A 330 -19.14 -6.22 -15.29
N ALA A 331 -19.33 -5.81 -14.04
CA ALA A 331 -20.40 -4.89 -13.68
C ALA A 331 -20.06 -4.13 -12.40
N PRO A 332 -20.68 -2.97 -12.18
CA PRO A 332 -20.61 -2.30 -10.88
C PRO A 332 -21.02 -3.25 -9.75
N SER A 333 -20.28 -3.26 -8.64
CA SER A 333 -20.49 -4.20 -7.55
C SER A 333 -21.89 -4.20 -6.94
N LYS A 334 -22.60 -3.08 -7.02
CA LYS A 334 -24.00 -2.93 -6.59
C LYS A 334 -24.96 -3.98 -7.20
N TYR A 335 -24.66 -4.54 -8.37
CA TYR A 335 -25.56 -5.50 -9.03
C TYR A 335 -25.33 -6.95 -8.59
N ASN A 336 -24.13 -7.29 -8.12
CA ASN A 336 -23.75 -8.67 -7.78
C ASN A 336 -24.17 -9.74 -8.81
N SER A 337 -24.23 -9.36 -10.10
CA SER A 337 -24.76 -10.17 -11.22
C SER A 337 -23.70 -10.59 -12.25
N SER A 338 -22.44 -10.20 -12.01
CA SER A 338 -21.25 -10.59 -12.78
C SER A 338 -20.19 -11.14 -11.83
N TRP A 339 -19.22 -11.90 -12.33
CA TRP A 339 -18.04 -12.31 -11.56
C TRP A 339 -17.09 -11.13 -11.37
N GLY A 340 -16.70 -10.47 -12.46
CA GLY A 340 -15.84 -9.28 -12.45
C GLY A 340 -16.55 -8.03 -11.94
N LYS A 341 -15.86 -7.26 -11.10
CA LYS A 341 -16.36 -6.01 -10.52
C LYS A 341 -15.61 -4.81 -11.06
N SER A 342 -16.24 -4.09 -11.99
CA SER A 342 -15.69 -2.90 -12.64
C SER A 342 -16.75 -2.20 -13.50
N ILE A 343 -16.35 -1.18 -14.22
CA ILE A 343 -17.19 -0.39 -15.11
C ILE A 343 -16.74 -0.52 -16.58
N THR A 344 -17.61 -0.14 -17.51
CA THR A 344 -17.25 -0.05 -18.93
C THR A 344 -16.23 1.07 -19.15
N GLY A 345 -16.53 2.26 -18.64
CA GLY A 345 -15.70 3.44 -18.69
C GLY A 345 -15.34 3.90 -20.11
N THR A 346 -14.13 4.43 -20.28
CA THR A 346 -13.71 5.10 -21.53
C THR A 346 -12.36 4.60 -22.02
N VAL A 347 -12.19 4.51 -23.35
CA VAL A 347 -10.93 4.10 -23.97
C VAL A 347 -9.83 5.10 -23.62
N GLY A 348 -8.71 4.62 -23.07
CA GLY A 348 -7.59 5.45 -22.63
C GLY A 348 -7.77 6.08 -21.24
N GLY A 349 -8.96 5.96 -20.65
CA GLY A 349 -9.28 6.45 -19.32
C GLY A 349 -9.53 5.30 -18.34
N LYS A 350 -10.34 5.60 -17.32
CA LYS A 350 -10.81 4.62 -16.32
C LYS A 350 -11.84 3.68 -16.95
N GLY A 351 -11.75 2.40 -16.62
CA GLY A 351 -12.77 1.38 -16.90
C GLY A 351 -12.20 0.14 -17.59
N PHE A 352 -12.71 -1.03 -17.21
CA PHE A 352 -12.27 -2.29 -17.79
C PHE A 352 -12.81 -2.48 -19.21
N GLY A 353 -14.13 -2.36 -19.40
CA GLY A 353 -14.80 -2.81 -20.64
C GLY A 353 -14.33 -2.09 -21.91
N ALA A 354 -14.26 -0.76 -21.88
CA ALA A 354 -13.85 0.03 -23.04
C ALA A 354 -12.38 -0.22 -23.41
N ASN A 355 -11.49 -0.29 -22.41
CA ASN A 355 -10.08 -0.60 -22.61
C ASN A 355 -9.89 -2.04 -23.10
N PHE A 356 -10.62 -3.01 -22.55
CA PHE A 356 -10.65 -4.39 -23.00
C PHE A 356 -11.02 -4.50 -24.48
N LYS A 357 -12.13 -3.87 -24.90
CA LYS A 357 -12.58 -3.88 -26.30
C LYS A 357 -11.50 -3.28 -27.21
N TYR A 358 -10.93 -2.15 -26.81
CA TYR A 358 -9.89 -1.49 -27.58
C TYR A 358 -8.60 -2.31 -27.74
N ILE A 359 -8.13 -2.96 -26.66
CA ILE A 359 -6.95 -3.83 -26.68
C ILE A 359 -7.18 -5.04 -27.61
N THR A 360 -8.33 -5.70 -27.47
CA THR A 360 -8.66 -6.90 -28.25
C THR A 360 -8.89 -6.58 -29.72
N ASP A 361 -9.60 -5.49 -30.04
CA ASP A 361 -9.78 -4.98 -31.41
C ASP A 361 -8.43 -4.66 -32.07
N ASN A 362 -7.52 -4.02 -31.35
CA ASN A 362 -6.18 -3.70 -31.87
C ASN A 362 -5.27 -4.91 -32.04
N SER A 363 -5.45 -5.96 -31.25
CA SER A 363 -4.76 -7.24 -31.49
C SER A 363 -5.21 -7.86 -32.81
N GLY A 364 -6.49 -7.66 -33.18
CA GLY A 364 -7.05 -8.00 -34.49
C GLY A 364 -7.29 -9.50 -34.72
N ASN A 365 -7.04 -10.34 -33.72
CA ASN A 365 -7.14 -11.81 -33.80
C ASN A 365 -7.69 -12.45 -32.50
N VAL A 366 -8.52 -11.70 -31.79
CA VAL A 366 -9.11 -12.11 -30.52
C VAL A 366 -10.61 -12.29 -30.71
N SER A 367 -11.06 -13.53 -30.59
CA SER A 367 -12.46 -13.88 -30.38
C SER A 367 -12.75 -13.84 -28.87
N TRP A 368 -13.98 -13.56 -28.46
CA TRP A 368 -14.31 -13.51 -27.04
C TRP A 368 -15.79 -13.75 -26.77
N LEU A 369 -16.12 -14.19 -25.56
CA LEU A 369 -17.50 -14.28 -25.09
C LEU A 369 -17.79 -13.35 -23.92
N PHE A 370 -19.07 -13.05 -23.78
CA PHE A 370 -19.65 -12.49 -22.57
C PHE A 370 -20.01 -13.64 -21.61
N PHE A 371 -19.56 -13.56 -20.35
CA PHE A 371 -19.70 -14.65 -19.37
C PHE A 371 -20.77 -14.43 -18.30
N ALA A 372 -21.34 -13.23 -18.11
CA ALA A 372 -22.42 -13.10 -17.14
C ALA A 372 -23.62 -14.01 -17.54
N GLY A 373 -24.44 -14.40 -16.56
CA GLY A 373 -25.42 -15.49 -16.72
C GLY A 373 -26.28 -15.38 -17.99
N ILE A 374 -26.19 -16.39 -18.88
CA ILE A 374 -26.92 -16.39 -20.16
C ILE A 374 -28.44 -16.37 -19.96
N GLU A 375 -28.94 -16.80 -18.81
CA GLU A 375 -30.34 -16.73 -18.40
C GLU A 375 -30.87 -15.28 -18.32
N HIS A 376 -30.00 -14.28 -18.22
CA HIS A 376 -30.39 -12.87 -18.24
C HIS A 376 -30.66 -12.35 -19.65
N LEU A 377 -29.96 -12.87 -20.67
CA LEU A 377 -29.98 -12.34 -22.03
C LEU A 377 -31.35 -12.37 -22.74
N PRO A 378 -32.22 -13.39 -22.54
CA PRO A 378 -33.57 -13.38 -23.10
C PRO A 378 -34.46 -12.22 -22.63
N ASN A 379 -34.13 -11.61 -21.48
CA ASN A 379 -34.89 -10.50 -20.91
C ASN A 379 -34.36 -9.13 -21.33
N PHE A 380 -33.28 -9.10 -22.13
CA PHE A 380 -32.72 -7.84 -22.62
C PHE A 380 -33.71 -7.11 -23.52
N VAL A 381 -33.82 -5.80 -23.32
CA VAL A 381 -34.56 -4.89 -24.18
C VAL A 381 -33.64 -3.74 -24.54
N ASP A 382 -33.58 -3.39 -25.83
CA ASP A 382 -32.75 -2.29 -26.33
C ASP A 382 -33.44 -0.93 -26.03
N ILE A 383 -33.54 -0.62 -24.74
CA ILE A 383 -34.09 0.62 -24.20
C ILE A 383 -33.10 1.15 -23.17
N PRO A 384 -32.46 2.32 -23.43
CA PRO A 384 -31.50 2.90 -22.51
C PRO A 384 -32.12 3.13 -21.13
N GLY A 385 -31.39 2.81 -20.06
CA GLY A 385 -31.81 3.14 -18.71
C GLY A 385 -31.76 4.64 -18.44
N GLU A 386 -32.43 5.07 -17.37
CA GLU A 386 -32.36 6.45 -16.88
C GLU A 386 -31.32 6.55 -15.76
N GLU A 387 -30.51 7.62 -15.78
CA GLU A 387 -29.48 7.87 -14.76
C GLU A 387 -30.09 7.86 -13.35
N GLY A 388 -29.49 7.10 -12.44
CA GLY A 388 -30.00 6.88 -11.08
C GLY A 388 -31.02 5.73 -10.94
N ASN A 389 -31.56 5.21 -12.04
CA ASN A 389 -32.52 4.09 -12.09
C ASN A 389 -32.03 2.92 -12.96
N TYR A 390 -30.72 2.80 -13.16
CA TYR A 390 -30.14 1.70 -13.92
C TYR A 390 -30.36 0.34 -13.25
N THR A 391 -30.55 -0.67 -14.09
CA THR A 391 -30.56 -2.10 -13.77
C THR A 391 -29.34 -2.75 -14.41
N PHE A 392 -29.00 -3.98 -14.00
CA PHE A 392 -27.91 -4.73 -14.63
C PHE A 392 -28.03 -4.84 -16.18
N LEU A 393 -29.26 -4.90 -16.70
CA LEU A 393 -29.51 -5.06 -18.15
C LEU A 393 -29.39 -3.77 -18.96
N ASN A 394 -29.51 -2.60 -18.34
CA ASN A 394 -29.58 -1.31 -19.04
C ASN A 394 -28.64 -0.23 -18.49
N ASP A 395 -27.76 -0.59 -17.56
CA ASP A 395 -26.66 0.26 -17.11
C ASP A 395 -25.56 0.28 -18.18
N PRO A 396 -25.18 1.45 -18.73
CA PRO A 396 -24.09 1.53 -19.70
C PRO A 396 -22.73 1.08 -19.14
N GLU A 397 -22.58 1.06 -17.80
CA GLU A 397 -21.35 0.61 -17.13
C GLU A 397 -21.32 -0.90 -16.82
N ALA A 398 -22.45 -1.61 -16.96
CA ALA A 398 -22.50 -3.06 -16.80
C ALA A 398 -22.36 -3.75 -18.17
N CYS A 399 -21.60 -4.83 -18.25
CA CYS A 399 -21.22 -5.50 -19.51
C CYS A 399 -22.37 -5.85 -20.47
N VAL A 400 -23.59 -6.10 -19.98
CA VAL A 400 -24.72 -6.51 -20.82
C VAL A 400 -25.04 -5.47 -21.90
N TRP A 401 -25.20 -4.21 -21.50
CA TRP A 401 -25.57 -3.11 -22.39
C TRP A 401 -24.55 -2.87 -23.53
N PRO A 402 -23.26 -2.58 -23.23
CA PRO A 402 -22.26 -2.36 -24.27
C PRO A 402 -22.00 -3.61 -25.12
N CYS A 403 -21.94 -4.81 -24.53
CA CYS A 403 -21.69 -6.03 -25.31
C CYS A 403 -22.78 -6.29 -26.34
N TYR A 404 -24.06 -6.07 -26.01
CA TYR A 404 -25.15 -6.17 -26.98
C TYR A 404 -24.88 -5.29 -28.20
N HIS A 405 -24.58 -4.01 -27.97
CA HIS A 405 -24.34 -3.04 -29.04
C HIS A 405 -23.06 -3.30 -29.82
N TRP A 406 -21.97 -3.71 -29.16
CA TRP A 406 -20.73 -4.08 -29.83
C TRP A 406 -20.93 -5.31 -30.72
N PHE A 407 -21.70 -6.30 -30.27
CA PHE A 407 -22.01 -7.47 -31.10
C PHE A 407 -22.86 -7.10 -32.32
N GLN A 408 -23.79 -6.13 -32.20
CA GLN A 408 -24.46 -5.56 -33.38
C GLN A 408 -23.46 -4.87 -34.33
N GLU A 409 -22.51 -4.12 -33.78
CA GLU A 409 -21.48 -3.41 -34.56
C GLU A 409 -20.63 -4.40 -35.37
N TYR A 410 -20.11 -5.46 -34.72
CA TYR A 410 -19.31 -6.49 -35.35
C TYR A 410 -20.10 -7.23 -36.44
N ALA A 411 -21.35 -7.62 -36.16
CA ALA A 411 -22.19 -8.35 -37.11
C ALA A 411 -22.55 -7.53 -38.36
N ASN A 412 -22.59 -6.21 -38.25
CA ASN A 412 -22.89 -5.31 -39.38
C ASN A 412 -21.63 -4.86 -40.15
N GLY A 413 -20.43 -5.37 -39.80
CA GLY A 413 -19.18 -5.07 -40.49
C GLY A 413 -18.65 -3.65 -40.29
N GLY A 414 -19.18 -2.93 -39.29
CA GLY A 414 -19.02 -1.47 -39.16
C GLY A 414 -19.81 -0.71 -40.23
N ALA A 415 -20.50 0.36 -39.84
CA ALA A 415 -21.22 1.19 -40.81
C ALA A 415 -20.28 1.78 -41.87
N ASN A 416 -20.76 1.95 -43.11
CA ASN A 416 -20.11 2.84 -44.08
C ASN A 416 -20.08 4.25 -43.48
N LYS A 417 -18.92 4.64 -42.95
CA LYS A 417 -18.73 5.94 -42.30
C LYS A 417 -18.76 7.04 -43.35
N GLY A 418 -19.16 8.24 -42.97
CA GLY A 418 -19.04 9.43 -43.81
C GLY A 418 -17.57 9.74 -44.16
N GLU A 419 -17.34 10.83 -44.91
CA GLU A 419 -15.97 11.29 -45.20
C GLU A 419 -15.24 11.70 -43.92
N LEU A 420 -13.95 11.39 -43.81
CA LEU A 420 -13.09 11.80 -42.70
C LEU A 420 -13.01 13.33 -42.53
N THR A 421 -13.41 13.85 -41.37
CA THR A 421 -13.39 15.28 -41.07
C THR A 421 -12.25 15.69 -40.16
N GLY A 422 -11.80 14.83 -39.23
CA GLY A 422 -10.76 15.17 -38.26
C GLY A 422 -10.06 13.98 -37.59
N LEU A 423 -8.95 14.29 -36.91
CA LEU A 423 -8.17 13.37 -36.06
C LEU A 423 -7.97 14.01 -34.67
N SER A 424 -8.01 13.19 -33.63
CA SER A 424 -7.66 13.54 -32.25
C SER A 424 -6.86 12.41 -31.59
N ILE A 425 -6.28 12.68 -30.42
CA ILE A 425 -5.68 11.66 -29.54
C ILE A 425 -6.45 11.70 -28.22
N GLU A 426 -7.05 10.59 -27.79
CA GLU A 426 -7.93 10.61 -26.61
C GLU A 426 -7.15 10.74 -25.30
N ASN A 427 -5.94 10.18 -25.23
CA ASN A 427 -5.16 10.08 -24.00
C ASN A 427 -3.99 11.09 -23.90
N VAL A 428 -3.99 12.13 -24.75
CA VAL A 428 -2.97 13.19 -24.79
C VAL A 428 -3.61 14.54 -25.10
N ASP A 429 -3.30 15.56 -24.28
CA ASP A 429 -3.63 16.96 -24.63
C ASP A 429 -2.68 17.47 -25.70
N THR A 430 -3.15 17.47 -26.94
CA THR A 430 -2.38 17.90 -28.12
C THR A 430 -1.98 19.38 -28.11
N ASN A 431 -2.49 20.20 -27.18
CA ASN A 431 -2.12 21.61 -27.04
C ASN A 431 -0.90 21.83 -26.13
N LYS A 432 -0.40 20.77 -25.47
CA LYS A 432 0.77 20.81 -24.59
C LYS A 432 1.86 19.89 -25.11
N ALA A 433 3.10 20.16 -24.70
CA ALA A 433 4.20 19.25 -24.91
C ALA A 433 3.97 17.96 -24.11
N LEU A 434 3.98 16.81 -24.78
CA LEU A 434 3.90 15.51 -24.12
C LEU A 434 5.27 15.14 -23.55
N THR A 435 5.39 15.02 -22.22
CA THR A 435 6.64 14.60 -21.59
C THR A 435 6.66 13.08 -21.41
N VAL A 436 7.76 12.44 -21.81
CA VAL A 436 8.02 11.01 -21.61
C VAL A 436 9.37 10.86 -20.91
N LEU A 437 9.42 10.05 -19.85
CA LEU A 437 10.69 9.80 -19.16
C LEU A 437 11.67 9.10 -20.10
N THR A 438 12.95 9.47 -19.99
CA THR A 438 14.03 8.80 -20.71
C THR A 438 14.02 7.28 -20.44
N GLY A 439 14.11 6.47 -21.50
CA GLY A 439 13.96 5.01 -21.42
C GLY A 439 12.52 4.51 -21.24
N GLY A 440 11.55 5.43 -21.10
CA GLY A 440 10.14 5.15 -20.93
C GLY A 440 9.36 5.05 -22.24
N THR A 441 8.08 4.72 -22.12
CA THR A 441 7.17 4.57 -23.26
C THR A 441 5.79 5.17 -22.97
N LYS A 442 5.10 5.66 -24.00
CA LYS A 442 3.71 6.16 -23.90
C LYS A 442 2.91 5.73 -25.13
N SER A 443 1.76 5.12 -24.93
CA SER A 443 0.87 4.75 -26.05
C SER A 443 0.02 5.95 -26.48
N LEU A 444 -0.21 6.10 -27.78
CA LEU A 444 -1.13 7.07 -28.36
C LEU A 444 -2.41 6.37 -28.79
N ILE A 445 -3.57 6.93 -28.45
CA ILE A 445 -4.89 6.42 -28.89
C ILE A 445 -5.48 7.41 -29.88
N VAL A 446 -5.32 7.13 -31.17
CA VAL A 446 -5.75 8.01 -32.26
C VAL A 446 -7.20 7.74 -32.65
N LYS A 447 -8.02 8.79 -32.66
CA LYS A 447 -9.43 8.73 -33.03
C LYS A 447 -9.71 9.56 -34.26
N ALA A 448 -10.43 8.96 -35.21
CA ALA A 448 -10.96 9.60 -36.40
C ALA A 448 -12.41 10.03 -36.18
N THR A 449 -12.77 11.19 -36.71
CA THR A 449 -14.15 11.70 -36.74
C THR A 449 -14.61 11.84 -38.18
N TYR A 450 -15.86 11.48 -38.45
CA TYR A 450 -16.44 11.45 -39.80
C TYR A 450 -17.61 12.43 -39.93
N ALA A 451 -17.97 12.78 -41.17
CA ALA A 451 -18.98 13.79 -41.48
C ALA A 451 -20.40 13.43 -41.03
N ASP A 452 -20.67 12.13 -40.81
CA ASP A 452 -21.94 11.62 -40.28
C ASP A 452 -22.03 11.67 -38.75
N GLY A 453 -20.99 12.18 -38.08
CA GLY A 453 -20.89 12.26 -36.63
C GLY A 453 -20.34 11.00 -35.96
N THR A 454 -20.04 9.94 -36.72
CA THR A 454 -19.43 8.72 -36.17
C THR A 454 -17.95 8.93 -35.89
N THR A 455 -17.37 8.04 -35.06
CA THR A 455 -15.93 8.03 -34.76
C THR A 455 -15.35 6.63 -34.88
N ASP A 456 -14.03 6.54 -35.00
CA ASP A 456 -13.30 5.26 -35.02
C ASP A 456 -11.94 5.39 -34.35
N PHE A 457 -11.49 4.35 -33.69
CA PHE A 457 -10.10 4.26 -33.25
C PHE A 457 -9.24 3.72 -34.39
N VAL A 458 -8.26 4.52 -34.80
CA VAL A 458 -7.43 4.27 -35.99
C VAL A 458 -5.95 4.13 -35.67
N THR A 459 -5.59 3.99 -34.39
CA THR A 459 -4.21 3.93 -33.87
C THR A 459 -3.27 3.01 -34.65
N THR A 460 -3.73 1.83 -35.06
CA THR A 460 -2.94 0.84 -35.81
C THR A 460 -3.08 0.99 -37.34
N LYS A 461 -3.97 1.89 -37.78
CA LYS A 461 -4.27 2.20 -39.20
C LYS A 461 -3.59 3.50 -39.67
N VAL A 462 -3.00 4.29 -38.78
CA VAL A 462 -2.28 5.54 -39.12
C VAL A 462 -0.79 5.29 -39.40
N THR A 463 -0.15 6.27 -40.03
CA THR A 463 1.32 6.34 -40.17
C THR A 463 1.89 7.34 -39.17
N TYR A 464 2.95 6.93 -38.45
CA TYR A 464 3.71 7.79 -37.53
C TYR A 464 5.07 8.15 -38.12
N THR A 465 5.50 9.39 -37.94
CA THR A 465 6.88 9.82 -38.23
C THR A 465 7.41 10.69 -37.10
N SER A 466 8.70 10.53 -36.77
CA SER A 466 9.39 11.31 -35.74
C SER A 466 10.43 12.22 -36.40
N SER A 467 10.44 13.50 -36.04
CA SER A 467 11.45 14.47 -36.50
C SER A 467 12.85 14.20 -35.94
N ASN A 468 12.96 13.54 -34.78
CA ASN A 468 14.20 13.18 -34.11
C ASN A 468 14.12 11.74 -33.56
N TYR A 469 14.40 10.78 -34.43
CA TYR A 469 14.36 9.35 -34.11
C TYR A 469 15.48 8.88 -33.18
N GLU A 470 16.52 9.68 -32.94
CA GLU A 470 17.57 9.33 -31.98
C GLU A 470 17.14 9.52 -30.54
N SER A 471 16.21 10.45 -30.28
CA SER A 471 15.65 10.69 -28.95
C SER A 471 14.30 9.99 -28.76
N ILE A 472 13.42 10.02 -29.76
CA ILE A 472 12.04 9.53 -29.63
C ILE A 472 11.63 8.80 -30.91
N VAL A 473 11.18 7.54 -30.79
CA VAL A 473 10.61 6.77 -31.89
C VAL A 473 9.15 6.43 -31.61
N VAL A 474 8.36 6.16 -32.65
CA VAL A 474 6.99 5.67 -32.52
C VAL A 474 6.88 4.41 -33.35
N ASP A 475 6.42 3.31 -32.74
CA ASP A 475 6.16 2.10 -33.50
C ASP A 475 4.84 2.19 -34.28
N GLY A 476 4.63 1.25 -35.23
CA GLY A 476 3.42 1.21 -36.06
C GLY A 476 2.12 0.93 -35.29
N LYS A 477 2.19 0.74 -33.97
CA LYS A 477 1.04 0.54 -33.08
C LYS A 477 0.79 1.75 -32.19
N GLY A 478 1.47 2.87 -32.44
CA GLY A 478 1.26 4.13 -31.72
C GLY A 478 1.99 4.20 -30.38
N ARG A 479 2.95 3.33 -30.10
CA ARG A 479 3.76 3.42 -28.87
C ARG A 479 4.98 4.30 -29.10
N LEU A 480 5.02 5.43 -28.40
CA LEU A 480 6.19 6.28 -28.24
C LEU A 480 7.22 5.58 -27.36
N ILE A 481 8.47 5.59 -27.78
CA ILE A 481 9.61 5.04 -27.06
C ILE A 481 10.65 6.14 -26.97
N SER A 482 10.94 6.55 -25.74
CA SER A 482 12.01 7.49 -25.45
C SER A 482 13.34 6.75 -25.31
N ILE A 483 14.39 7.27 -25.95
CA ILE A 483 15.73 6.68 -26.02
C ILE A 483 16.73 7.50 -25.17
N LYS A 484 16.77 8.81 -25.35
CA LYS A 484 17.63 9.76 -24.63
C LYS A 484 16.95 11.12 -24.56
N ASP A 485 17.41 11.98 -23.65
CA ASP A 485 16.94 13.35 -23.52
C ASP A 485 16.94 14.08 -24.89
N GLY A 486 15.89 14.85 -25.15
CA GLY A 486 15.70 15.58 -26.40
C GLY A 486 14.24 15.71 -26.80
N GLU A 487 13.97 16.46 -27.86
CA GLU A 487 12.62 16.80 -28.30
C GLU A 487 12.37 16.25 -29.71
N SER A 488 11.10 15.93 -30.02
CA SER A 488 10.67 15.54 -31.36
C SER A 488 9.21 15.91 -31.61
N ASP A 489 8.93 16.44 -32.80
CA ASP A 489 7.57 16.49 -33.32
C ASP A 489 7.19 15.15 -33.96
N ILE A 490 6.05 14.60 -33.53
CA ILE A 490 5.47 13.36 -34.05
C ILE A 490 4.32 13.71 -34.98
N THR A 491 4.42 13.32 -36.25
CA THR A 491 3.35 13.51 -37.23
C THR A 491 2.58 12.21 -37.43
N ILE A 492 1.26 12.30 -37.26
CA ILE A 492 0.29 11.20 -37.33
C ILE A 492 -0.59 11.44 -38.55
N SER A 493 -0.65 10.47 -39.46
CA SER A 493 -1.43 10.60 -40.69
C SER A 493 -2.37 9.43 -40.91
N TYR A 494 -3.63 9.74 -41.23
CA TYR A 494 -4.65 8.77 -41.60
C TYR A 494 -5.29 9.13 -42.94
N THR A 495 -5.49 8.13 -43.80
CA THR A 495 -6.27 8.25 -45.03
C THR A 495 -7.43 7.27 -44.93
N ASP A 496 -8.66 7.78 -45.04
CA ASP A 496 -9.85 6.94 -44.98
C ASP A 496 -10.10 6.18 -46.28
N THR A 497 -11.17 5.38 -46.31
CA THR A 497 -11.57 4.59 -47.47
C THR A 497 -12.04 5.44 -48.67
N HIS A 498 -12.38 6.71 -48.45
CA HIS A 498 -12.72 7.67 -49.52
C HIS A 498 -11.47 8.34 -50.13
N GLY A 499 -10.29 8.08 -49.57
CA GLY A 499 -9.03 8.70 -49.99
C GLY A 499 -8.78 10.07 -49.34
N THR A 500 -9.62 10.49 -48.39
CA THR A 500 -9.46 11.75 -47.66
C THR A 500 -8.38 11.58 -46.59
N LYS A 501 -7.32 12.39 -46.69
CA LYS A 501 -6.17 12.38 -45.78
C LYS A 501 -6.28 13.48 -44.74
N LYS A 502 -6.01 13.14 -43.47
CA LYS A 502 -5.80 14.09 -42.37
C LYS A 502 -4.47 13.83 -41.67
N GLU A 503 -3.94 14.89 -41.08
CA GLU A 503 -2.70 14.86 -40.31
C GLU A 503 -2.90 15.61 -39.00
N LEU A 504 -2.23 15.12 -37.96
CA LEU A 504 -2.13 15.71 -36.63
C LEU A 504 -0.65 15.67 -36.23
N GLN A 505 -0.17 16.72 -35.55
CA GLN A 505 1.18 16.77 -35.02
C GLN A 505 1.13 16.99 -33.52
N ILE A 506 1.99 16.29 -32.77
CA ILE A 506 2.22 16.53 -31.34
C ILE A 506 3.70 16.80 -31.09
N HIS A 507 3.99 17.66 -30.12
CA HIS A 507 5.36 17.91 -29.66
C HIS A 507 5.66 17.02 -28.44
N VAL A 508 6.75 16.26 -28.50
CA VAL A 508 7.12 15.30 -27.43
C VAL A 508 8.51 15.65 -26.90
N VAL A 509 8.62 15.69 -25.57
CA VAL A 509 9.85 15.96 -24.83
C VAL A 509 10.27 14.70 -24.09
N SER A 510 11.46 14.20 -24.38
CA SER A 510 12.14 13.18 -23.59
C SER A 510 13.04 13.86 -22.56
N SER A 511 12.88 13.53 -21.29
CA SER A 511 13.72 14.07 -20.22
C SER A 511 13.89 13.05 -19.10
N THR A 512 15.09 13.01 -18.53
CA THR A 512 15.39 12.09 -17.42
C THR A 512 14.74 12.57 -16.11
N PHE A 513 14.93 13.84 -15.71
CA PHE A 513 14.39 14.37 -14.46
C PHE A 513 13.41 15.56 -14.65
N PRO A 514 12.34 15.41 -15.44
CA PRO A 514 11.35 16.46 -15.65
C PRO A 514 10.52 16.69 -14.38
N LEU A 515 10.34 17.95 -14.01
CA LEU A 515 9.55 18.37 -12.86
C LEU A 515 8.12 18.72 -13.30
N THR A 516 7.39 17.74 -13.85
CA THR A 516 6.01 17.91 -14.34
C THR A 516 5.06 16.94 -13.65
N ASN A 517 3.78 17.33 -13.50
CA ASN A 517 2.78 16.49 -12.83
C ASN A 517 2.50 15.16 -13.55
N ASP A 518 2.80 15.08 -14.85
CA ASP A 518 2.56 13.90 -15.67
C ASP A 518 3.48 12.71 -15.31
N VAL A 519 4.69 13.00 -14.80
CA VAL A 519 5.73 11.98 -14.59
C VAL A 519 6.47 12.08 -13.26
N PHE A 520 6.30 13.18 -12.51
CA PHE A 520 6.77 13.32 -11.14
C PHE A 520 5.69 12.83 -10.17
N ASN A 521 5.96 11.74 -9.46
CA ASN A 521 5.03 11.16 -8.49
C ASN A 521 5.37 11.67 -7.07
N PRO A 522 4.56 12.53 -6.44
CA PRO A 522 4.80 13.00 -5.08
C PRO A 522 4.52 11.96 -3.98
N SER A 523 3.86 10.85 -4.35
CA SER A 523 3.31 9.83 -3.45
C SER A 523 3.90 8.45 -3.70
N ILE A 524 5.19 8.34 -4.04
CA ILE A 524 5.85 7.02 -4.16
C ILE A 524 5.79 6.26 -2.83
N ALA A 525 5.91 6.97 -1.70
CA ALA A 525 5.56 6.44 -0.38
C ALA A 525 4.93 7.53 0.49
N GLY A 526 3.71 7.29 0.94
CA GLY A 526 2.92 8.26 1.70
C GLY A 526 2.33 9.36 0.82
N GLU A 527 1.13 9.84 1.17
CA GLU A 527 0.42 10.84 0.38
C GLU A 527 1.16 12.17 0.35
N GLY A 528 1.52 12.64 -0.85
CA GLY A 528 2.20 13.90 -1.09
C GLY A 528 1.53 14.71 -2.20
N THR A 529 2.00 15.95 -2.37
CA THR A 529 1.59 16.86 -3.45
C THR A 529 2.81 17.45 -4.14
N PHE A 530 2.70 17.71 -5.43
CA PHE A 530 3.69 18.42 -6.22
C PHE A 530 2.99 19.53 -7.02
N ASP A 531 3.56 20.72 -7.01
CA ASP A 531 3.11 21.86 -7.80
C ASP A 531 4.16 22.13 -8.89
N GLU A 532 3.79 21.91 -10.15
CA GLU A 532 4.68 22.00 -11.31
C GLU A 532 5.16 23.43 -11.59
N ASP A 533 4.31 24.45 -11.38
CA ASP A 533 4.63 25.86 -11.66
C ASP A 533 5.67 26.39 -10.68
N THR A 534 5.55 26.00 -9.41
CA THR A 534 6.43 26.44 -8.32
C THR A 534 7.54 25.44 -7.99
N LYS A 535 7.46 24.21 -8.53
CA LYS A 535 8.33 23.06 -8.25
C LYS A 535 8.41 22.73 -6.76
N VAL A 536 7.27 22.84 -6.07
CA VAL A 536 7.16 22.59 -4.64
C VAL A 536 6.65 21.19 -4.39
N LEU A 537 7.41 20.39 -3.64
CA LEU A 537 7.03 19.07 -3.16
C LEU A 537 6.66 19.14 -1.67
N ILE A 538 5.52 18.56 -1.30
CA ILE A 538 5.17 18.25 0.09
C ILE A 538 4.91 16.76 0.18
N THR A 539 5.76 16.00 0.87
CA THR A 539 5.53 14.57 1.07
C THR A 539 4.66 14.31 2.30
N GLY A 540 4.09 13.11 2.39
CA GLY A 540 3.52 12.58 3.62
C GLY A 540 4.58 12.41 4.72
N GLN A 541 4.15 12.06 5.93
CA GLN A 541 5.07 11.83 7.06
C GLN A 541 6.07 10.72 6.69
N TRP A 542 7.37 11.02 6.75
CA TRP A 542 8.45 10.13 6.28
C TRP A 542 8.29 9.70 4.82
N GLY A 543 7.68 10.57 4.01
CA GLY A 543 7.27 10.26 2.65
C GLY A 543 8.38 10.40 1.61
N TYR A 544 8.13 9.82 0.45
CA TYR A 544 9.05 9.77 -0.69
C TYR A 544 8.31 10.12 -1.99
N GLY A 545 8.84 11.09 -2.74
CA GLY A 545 8.29 11.51 -4.04
C GLY A 545 9.40 11.73 -5.08
N GLY A 546 9.15 11.42 -6.35
CA GLY A 546 10.15 11.50 -7.41
C GLY A 546 9.74 10.78 -8.69
N TRP A 547 10.70 10.14 -9.34
CA TRP A 547 10.53 9.45 -10.62
C TRP A 547 10.63 7.94 -10.46
N TYR A 548 9.84 7.25 -11.28
CA TYR A 548 9.89 5.80 -11.47
C TYR A 548 10.16 5.48 -12.95
N TYR A 549 11.23 4.73 -13.20
CA TYR A 549 11.61 4.27 -14.53
C TYR A 549 11.35 2.77 -14.62
N ASN A 550 10.25 2.37 -15.26
CA ASN A 550 9.78 0.98 -15.29
C ASN A 550 10.80 -0.03 -15.87
N ASN A 551 11.61 0.39 -16.84
CA ASN A 551 12.67 -0.41 -17.44
C ASN A 551 14.07 -0.15 -16.84
N GLY A 552 14.15 0.76 -15.87
CA GLY A 552 15.41 1.35 -15.42
C GLY A 552 16.00 2.32 -16.45
N ILE A 553 16.75 3.31 -15.97
CA ILE A 553 17.55 4.21 -16.83
C ILE A 553 19.04 3.95 -16.68
N ASP A 554 19.77 4.17 -17.77
CA ASP A 554 21.23 4.17 -17.76
C ASP A 554 21.74 5.61 -17.63
N ILE A 555 22.42 5.88 -16.52
CA ILE A 555 23.06 7.18 -16.25
C ILE A 555 24.60 7.06 -16.20
N SER A 556 25.15 5.91 -16.60
CA SER A 556 26.56 5.56 -16.44
C SER A 556 27.53 6.36 -17.32
N GLU A 557 27.03 7.08 -18.33
CA GLU A 557 27.86 7.97 -19.15
C GLU A 557 28.22 9.32 -18.48
N TYR A 558 27.61 9.60 -17.32
CA TYR A 558 27.81 10.84 -16.56
C TYR A 558 28.62 10.60 -15.29
N ASN A 559 29.50 11.54 -14.95
CA ASN A 559 30.26 11.51 -13.69
C ASN A 559 29.41 11.91 -12.48
N TYR A 560 28.53 12.91 -12.66
CA TYR A 560 27.79 13.54 -11.57
C TYR A 560 26.29 13.63 -11.84
N LEU A 561 25.50 13.37 -10.80
CA LEU A 561 24.10 13.77 -10.71
C LEU A 561 23.99 14.91 -9.70
N VAL A 562 23.39 16.03 -10.10
CA VAL A 562 23.33 17.25 -9.31
C VAL A 562 21.87 17.60 -9.03
N VAL A 563 21.57 17.77 -7.75
CA VAL A 563 20.23 18.07 -7.25
C VAL A 563 20.29 19.44 -6.57
N LYS A 564 19.53 20.41 -7.08
CA LYS A 564 19.49 21.79 -6.56
C LYS A 564 18.12 22.13 -6.01
N LEU A 565 18.13 22.83 -4.88
CA LEU A 565 16.96 23.44 -4.26
C LEU A 565 16.96 24.94 -4.50
N ALA A 566 15.79 25.51 -4.72
CA ALA A 566 15.62 26.96 -4.91
C ALA A 566 15.94 27.74 -3.62
N GLN A 567 15.78 27.11 -2.46
CA GLN A 567 16.10 27.67 -1.15
C GLN A 567 16.52 26.58 -0.16
N GLN A 568 17.06 26.98 1.00
CA GLN A 568 17.47 26.05 2.05
C GLN A 568 16.26 25.27 2.58
N GLN A 569 16.39 23.95 2.71
CA GLN A 569 15.34 23.08 3.21
C GLN A 569 15.16 23.21 4.73
N SER A 570 13.95 22.95 5.22
CA SER A 570 13.62 22.84 6.65
C SER A 570 12.83 21.57 6.99
N CYS A 571 12.78 20.62 6.06
CA CYS A 571 11.92 19.44 6.09
C CYS A 571 12.68 18.11 6.27
N GLY A 572 13.98 18.18 6.54
CA GLY A 572 14.84 16.98 6.61
C GLY A 572 15.08 16.34 5.24
N ALA A 573 15.09 17.14 4.17
CA ALA A 573 15.16 16.61 2.82
C ALA A 573 16.45 15.82 2.54
N GLN A 574 16.30 14.69 1.87
CA GLN A 574 17.38 13.91 1.26
C GLN A 574 16.98 13.45 -0.14
N PHE A 575 17.97 13.26 -1.01
CA PHE A 575 17.77 12.67 -2.33
C PHE A 575 18.17 11.19 -2.29
N ASN A 576 17.26 10.31 -2.70
CA ASN A 576 17.43 8.86 -2.65
C ASN A 576 17.46 8.28 -4.06
N ILE A 577 18.34 7.31 -4.30
CA ILE A 577 18.49 6.60 -5.58
C ILE A 577 18.48 5.09 -5.34
N ARG A 578 17.83 4.33 -6.23
CA ARG A 578 17.73 2.86 -6.17
C ARG A 578 17.92 2.24 -7.54
N ASP A 579 18.71 1.16 -7.59
CA ASP A 579 18.95 0.33 -8.77
C ASP A 579 18.14 -0.98 -8.79
N GLU A 580 17.21 -1.12 -7.83
CA GLU A 580 16.22 -2.20 -7.78
C GLU A 580 14.84 -1.67 -8.14
N ASN A 581 14.05 -2.46 -8.87
CA ASN A 581 12.65 -2.18 -9.18
C ASN A 581 11.74 -2.42 -7.95
N ASN A 582 12.05 -1.72 -6.86
CA ASN A 582 11.33 -1.75 -5.59
C ASN A 582 11.51 -0.41 -4.87
N ALA A 583 10.42 0.35 -4.71
CA ALA A 583 10.43 1.65 -4.03
C ALA A 583 10.92 1.59 -2.57
N TYR A 584 10.86 0.41 -1.93
CA TYR A 584 11.30 0.18 -0.54
C TYR A 584 12.68 -0.49 -0.43
N ALA A 585 13.36 -0.73 -1.56
CA ALA A 585 14.74 -1.19 -1.53
C ALA A 585 15.65 -0.17 -0.84
N LYS A 586 16.77 -0.65 -0.31
CA LYS A 586 17.76 0.20 0.36
C LYS A 586 18.33 1.19 -0.64
N ALA A 587 18.22 2.48 -0.34
CA ALA A 587 18.64 3.54 -1.24
C ALA A 587 20.09 3.96 -0.97
N ALA A 588 20.74 4.54 -1.98
CA ALA A 588 21.81 5.49 -1.76
C ALA A 588 21.19 6.83 -1.36
N GLU A 589 21.51 7.31 -0.15
CA GLU A 589 20.84 8.45 0.48
C GLU A 589 21.80 9.64 0.61
N TYR A 590 21.35 10.80 0.13
CA TYR A 590 22.14 12.03 0.14
C TYR A 590 21.38 13.17 0.80
N LYS A 591 21.72 13.45 2.06
CA LYS A 591 21.08 14.49 2.87
C LYS A 591 21.49 15.89 2.38
N PHE A 592 20.53 16.82 2.33
CA PHE A 592 20.83 18.22 2.02
C PHE A 592 21.44 18.97 3.21
N GLU A 593 21.04 18.64 4.44
CA GLU A 593 21.46 19.36 5.65
C GLU A 593 21.32 20.90 5.48
N ASN A 594 22.43 21.64 5.57
CA ASN A 594 22.49 23.10 5.37
C ASN A 594 22.82 23.51 3.92
N SER A 595 22.87 22.54 3.00
CA SER A 595 23.20 22.74 1.59
C SER A 595 21.94 22.99 0.76
N GLN A 596 22.04 23.87 -0.24
CA GLN A 596 21.02 23.99 -1.29
C GLN A 596 21.29 23.04 -2.47
N GLN A 597 22.41 22.33 -2.45
CA GLN A 597 22.82 21.45 -3.53
C GLN A 597 23.42 20.16 -3.00
N VAL A 598 23.00 19.04 -3.55
CA VAL A 598 23.66 17.75 -3.42
C VAL A 598 24.34 17.41 -4.74
N VAL A 599 25.57 16.92 -4.66
CA VAL A 599 26.34 16.42 -5.80
C VAL A 599 26.64 14.96 -5.53
N ILE A 600 26.20 14.11 -6.44
CA ILE A 600 26.28 12.66 -6.34
C ILE A 600 27.30 12.19 -7.36
N ASP A 601 28.33 11.46 -6.91
CA ASP A 601 29.25 10.75 -7.78
C ASP A 601 28.57 9.45 -8.22
N ILE A 602 28.17 9.41 -9.49
CA ILE A 602 27.39 8.30 -10.08
C ILE A 602 28.16 6.98 -9.98
N HIS A 603 29.49 7.01 -10.01
CA HIS A 603 30.31 5.81 -9.96
C HIS A 603 30.67 5.36 -8.54
N ASN A 604 30.27 6.13 -7.52
CA ASN A 604 30.53 5.84 -6.11
C ASN A 604 29.26 5.92 -5.26
N MET A 605 28.12 5.50 -5.82
CA MET A 605 26.87 5.37 -5.09
C MET A 605 26.83 4.05 -4.31
N TYR A 606 26.53 4.12 -3.02
CA TYR A 606 26.37 2.98 -2.13
C TYR A 606 25.06 3.10 -1.36
N ASN A 607 24.34 2.00 -1.21
CA ASN A 607 23.13 1.98 -0.40
C ASN A 607 23.47 2.01 1.11
N THR A 608 22.45 2.11 1.95
CA THR A 608 22.59 2.13 3.41
C THR A 608 23.26 0.89 4.03
N GLU A 609 23.42 -0.21 3.27
CA GLU A 609 24.12 -1.42 3.70
C GLU A 609 25.57 -1.50 3.18
N GLY A 610 26.00 -0.48 2.43
CA GLY A 610 27.33 -0.42 1.82
C GLY A 610 27.47 -1.22 0.53
N VAL A 611 26.36 -1.64 -0.09
CA VAL A 611 26.37 -2.28 -1.43
C VAL A 611 26.43 -1.20 -2.50
N LYS A 612 27.30 -1.40 -3.49
CA LYS A 612 27.48 -0.45 -4.60
C LYS A 612 26.30 -0.56 -5.58
N LEU A 613 25.70 0.57 -5.96
CA LEU A 613 24.63 0.61 -6.95
C LEU A 613 25.17 0.48 -8.38
N ASN A 614 24.35 -0.07 -9.28
CA ASN A 614 24.61 -0.14 -10.72
C ASN A 614 23.99 1.08 -11.45
N PRO A 615 24.80 2.02 -11.95
CA PRO A 615 24.30 3.23 -12.63
C PRO A 615 23.62 2.96 -13.98
N SER A 616 23.75 1.76 -14.54
CA SER A 616 23.06 1.41 -15.80
C SER A 616 21.61 0.92 -15.61
N HIS A 617 21.13 0.85 -14.37
CA HIS A 617 19.80 0.32 -14.04
C HIS A 617 19.14 1.08 -12.87
N ILE A 618 18.97 2.40 -12.98
CA ILE A 618 18.28 3.16 -11.92
C ILE A 618 16.76 3.11 -12.14
N PHE A 619 16.01 2.57 -11.18
CA PHE A 619 14.55 2.45 -11.26
C PHE A 619 13.83 3.56 -10.50
N TYR A 620 14.40 4.04 -9.39
CA TYR A 620 13.80 5.10 -8.58
C TYR A 620 14.83 6.15 -8.23
N ALA A 621 14.44 7.41 -8.37
CA ALA A 621 15.20 8.57 -7.89
C ALA A 621 14.23 9.64 -7.39
N GLY A 622 14.51 10.28 -6.27
CA GLY A 622 13.54 11.22 -5.69
C GLY A 622 13.94 11.78 -4.33
N PHE A 623 13.02 12.51 -3.72
CA PHE A 623 13.18 13.21 -2.47
C PHE A 623 12.42 12.51 -1.35
N TRP A 624 13.11 12.26 -0.24
CA TRP A 624 12.49 11.85 1.01
C TRP A 624 12.50 13.03 1.99
N THR A 625 11.43 13.20 2.77
CA THR A 625 11.35 14.26 3.80
C THR A 625 10.64 13.76 5.06
N HIS A 626 10.74 14.51 6.17
CA HIS A 626 9.97 14.22 7.40
C HIS A 626 8.45 14.37 7.21
N GLY A 627 8.02 15.04 6.14
CA GLY A 627 6.63 15.25 5.75
C GLY A 627 6.02 16.57 6.22
N GLY A 628 4.95 16.98 5.54
CA GLY A 628 4.13 18.15 5.91
C GLY A 628 4.80 19.52 5.77
N THR A 629 6.08 19.57 5.37
CA THR A 629 6.85 20.81 5.19
C THR A 629 7.32 20.92 3.74
N PRO A 630 7.08 22.06 3.04
CA PRO A 630 7.45 22.23 1.64
C PRO A 630 8.96 22.13 1.34
N LEU A 631 9.29 21.43 0.25
CA LEU A 631 10.61 21.38 -0.38
C LEU A 631 10.55 22.08 -1.74
N TYR A 632 11.45 23.04 -1.96
CA TYR A 632 11.45 23.88 -3.17
C TYR A 632 12.57 23.42 -4.11
N ILE A 633 12.21 22.73 -5.18
CA ILE A 633 13.17 22.11 -6.10
C ILE A 633 13.51 23.11 -7.21
N ASP A 634 14.79 23.33 -7.49
CA ASP A 634 15.23 24.18 -8.62
C ASP A 634 15.40 23.34 -9.89
N GLN A 635 16.34 22.38 -9.83
CA GLN A 635 16.63 21.48 -10.95
C GLN A 635 17.34 20.20 -10.49
N VAL A 636 17.19 19.14 -11.28
CA VAL A 636 17.94 17.89 -11.17
C VAL A 636 18.52 17.58 -12.55
N TYR A 637 19.82 17.33 -12.64
CA TYR A 637 20.50 17.14 -13.93
C TYR A 637 21.81 16.37 -13.80
N MET A 638 22.23 15.74 -14.89
CA MET A 638 23.50 15.01 -14.96
C MET A 638 24.57 15.84 -15.67
N THR A 639 25.84 15.65 -15.30
CA THR A 639 26.96 16.36 -15.93
C THR A 639 28.28 15.63 -15.76
N ASN A 640 29.20 15.86 -16.71
CA ASN A 640 30.59 15.42 -16.63
C ASN A 640 31.52 16.49 -16.06
N ASP A 641 31.05 17.73 -15.94
CA ASP A 641 31.82 18.85 -15.40
C ASP A 641 31.75 18.88 -13.86
N ASN A 642 32.84 19.28 -13.20
CA ASN A 642 32.84 19.44 -11.74
C ASN A 642 31.81 20.51 -11.31
N PRO A 643 30.76 20.13 -10.55
CA PRO A 643 29.66 21.03 -10.23
C PRO A 643 29.95 21.94 -9.03
N TYR A 644 31.02 21.69 -8.25
CA TYR A 644 31.40 22.53 -7.11
C TYR A 644 31.97 23.89 -7.57
N GLY A 645 31.80 24.91 -6.72
CA GLY A 645 32.28 26.28 -6.94
C GLY A 645 33.61 26.58 -6.26
N GLU A 646 33.80 27.84 -5.84
CA GLU A 646 34.96 28.23 -5.04
C GLU A 646 34.81 27.72 -3.60
N LEU A 647 35.87 27.13 -3.04
CA LEU A 647 35.93 26.74 -1.63
C LEU A 647 35.97 27.99 -0.73
N THR A 648 34.90 28.21 0.03
CA THR A 648 34.75 29.41 0.87
C THR A 648 35.10 29.16 2.34
N ASN A 649 34.73 28.00 2.90
CA ASN A 649 34.89 27.68 4.32
C ASN A 649 35.25 26.19 4.57
N LEU A 650 35.90 25.94 5.71
CA LEU A 650 36.07 24.61 6.29
C LEU A 650 35.50 24.62 7.71
N GLU A 651 34.72 23.60 8.04
CA GLU A 651 34.15 23.40 9.38
C GLU A 651 34.48 22.00 9.88
N VAL A 652 34.80 21.85 11.17
CA VAL A 652 34.90 20.53 11.81
C VAL A 652 33.65 20.27 12.66
N LYS A 653 33.04 19.10 12.49
CA LYS A 653 31.94 18.57 13.31
C LYS A 653 32.48 17.50 14.26
N GLY A 654 31.80 17.27 15.38
CA GLY A 654 32.23 16.33 16.42
C GLY A 654 33.21 16.89 17.45
N LEU A 655 33.65 18.15 17.29
CA LEU A 655 34.53 18.88 18.21
C LEU A 655 33.92 20.23 18.59
N GLY A 656 34.27 20.73 19.77
CA GLY A 656 33.94 22.09 20.21
C GLY A 656 34.85 23.15 19.59
N ALA A 657 34.42 24.41 19.66
CA ALA A 657 35.15 25.55 19.09
C ALA A 657 36.38 25.98 19.92
N THR A 658 36.54 25.50 21.16
CA THR A 658 37.61 25.90 22.07
C THR A 658 38.45 24.71 22.51
N LYS A 659 39.70 24.99 22.91
CA LYS A 659 40.60 23.98 23.49
C LYS A 659 40.00 23.28 24.71
N ASP A 660 39.31 24.04 25.56
CA ASP A 660 38.75 23.51 26.80
C ASP A 660 37.52 22.64 26.54
N ALA A 661 36.76 22.92 25.48
CA ALA A 661 35.70 22.02 24.99
C ALA A 661 36.28 20.72 24.41
N ASN A 662 37.51 20.76 23.88
CA ASN A 662 38.20 19.62 23.24
C ASN A 662 39.23 18.95 24.17
N ARG A 663 38.85 18.69 25.42
CA ARG A 663 39.72 18.01 26.38
C ARG A 663 39.49 16.49 26.37
N ILE A 664 40.42 15.74 25.80
CA ILE A 664 40.30 14.30 25.51
C ILE A 664 40.94 13.44 26.59
N ALA A 665 40.30 12.33 26.95
CA ALA A 665 40.86 11.34 27.87
C ALA A 665 42.03 10.57 27.23
N VAL A 666 43.16 10.47 27.93
CA VAL A 666 44.30 9.65 27.46
C VAL A 666 43.88 8.18 27.31
N GLY A 667 44.23 7.58 26.18
CA GLY A 667 43.84 6.22 25.78
C GLY A 667 42.60 6.16 24.90
N TYR A 668 41.86 7.25 24.75
CA TYR A 668 40.60 7.30 23.99
C TYR A 668 40.77 7.99 22.64
N SER A 669 39.82 7.70 21.74
CA SER A 669 39.71 8.32 20.42
C SER A 669 38.37 9.04 20.30
N VAL A 670 38.36 10.15 19.57
CA VAL A 670 37.17 10.98 19.33
C VAL A 670 36.97 11.10 17.82
N PRO A 671 35.81 10.73 17.26
CA PRO A 671 35.53 10.91 15.85
C PRO A 671 35.27 12.39 15.51
N PHE A 672 35.56 12.78 14.27
CA PHE A 672 35.21 14.09 13.72
C PHE A 672 34.87 13.97 12.22
N LYS A 673 34.11 14.94 11.71
CA LYS A 673 33.93 15.16 10.26
C LYS A 673 34.45 16.53 9.85
N LEU A 674 35.11 16.63 8.70
CA LEU A 674 35.54 17.90 8.12
C LEU A 674 34.65 18.22 6.91
N ILE A 675 33.89 19.30 6.99
CA ILE A 675 32.94 19.73 5.98
C ILE A 675 33.51 20.94 5.24
N ALA A 676 33.67 20.82 3.93
CA ALA A 676 34.02 21.90 3.04
C ALA A 676 32.75 22.59 2.52
N THR A 677 32.72 23.93 2.52
CA THR A 677 31.63 24.73 1.97
C THR A 677 32.09 25.47 0.72
N TYR A 678 31.40 25.25 -0.39
CA TYR A 678 31.63 25.90 -1.66
C TYR A 678 30.49 26.87 -1.99
N LYS A 679 30.81 27.88 -2.81
CA LYS A 679 29.83 28.81 -3.36
C LYS A 679 30.00 28.94 -4.86
N LYS A 680 28.91 28.77 -5.62
CA LYS A 680 28.87 28.99 -7.08
C LYS A 680 27.59 29.74 -7.43
N SER A 681 27.72 30.92 -8.03
CA SER A 681 26.56 31.73 -8.47
C SER A 681 25.48 31.95 -7.40
N GLY A 682 25.88 32.12 -6.13
CA GLY A 682 24.95 32.33 -5.02
C GLY A 682 24.50 31.06 -4.28
N VAL A 683 24.63 29.88 -4.90
CA VAL A 683 24.27 28.58 -4.31
C VAL A 683 25.37 28.10 -3.38
N ILE A 684 24.98 27.69 -2.16
CA ILE A 684 25.86 27.09 -1.16
C ILE A 684 25.79 25.57 -1.27
N SER A 685 26.96 24.93 -1.36
CA SER A 685 27.07 23.46 -1.36
C SER A 685 28.12 22.99 -0.35
N THR A 686 27.86 21.89 0.36
CA THR A 686 28.84 21.27 1.27
C THR A 686 29.35 19.93 0.74
N LYS A 687 30.53 19.51 1.21
CA LYS A 687 31.13 18.19 0.94
C LYS A 687 31.85 17.69 2.19
N ASP A 688 31.63 16.44 2.58
CA ASP A 688 32.47 15.77 3.58
C ASP A 688 33.84 15.46 2.95
N VAL A 689 34.87 16.14 3.42
CA VAL A 689 36.25 16.04 2.94
C VAL A 689 37.16 15.37 3.96
N THR A 690 36.60 14.70 4.97
CA THR A 690 37.34 14.07 6.07
C THR A 690 38.43 13.11 5.60
N LYS A 691 38.17 12.34 4.53
CA LYS A 691 39.13 11.37 3.97
C LYS A 691 40.18 12.03 3.06
N GLU A 692 39.87 13.21 2.51
CA GLU A 692 40.67 13.92 1.50
C GLU A 692 41.59 14.96 2.15
N ALA A 693 41.22 15.50 3.30
CA ALA A 693 41.96 16.52 4.00
C ALA A 693 43.25 16.01 4.63
N LYS A 694 44.27 16.86 4.64
CA LYS A 694 45.52 16.63 5.34
C LYS A 694 45.38 17.14 6.78
N CYS A 695 45.57 16.25 7.75
CA CYS A 695 45.50 16.58 9.16
C CYS A 695 46.89 16.47 9.81
N THR A 696 47.27 17.44 10.65
CA THR A 696 48.52 17.41 11.42
C THR A 696 48.33 17.90 12.84
N SER A 697 49.07 17.34 13.79
CA SER A 697 49.10 17.77 15.20
C SER A 697 50.41 18.46 15.54
N SER A 698 50.36 19.56 16.30
CA SER A 698 51.56 20.24 16.82
C SER A 698 52.32 19.42 17.87
N ASN A 699 51.70 18.36 18.41
CA ASN A 699 52.32 17.41 19.34
C ASN A 699 51.81 15.98 19.02
N SER A 700 52.35 15.39 17.95
CA SER A 700 51.93 14.07 17.46
C SER A 700 52.22 12.92 18.42
N SER A 701 53.15 13.09 19.36
CA SER A 701 53.42 12.09 20.41
C SER A 701 52.28 11.98 21.43
N ALA A 702 51.62 13.10 21.76
CA ALA A 702 50.52 13.12 22.73
C ALA A 702 49.14 13.05 22.06
N ILE A 703 48.95 13.70 20.91
CA ILE A 703 47.69 13.75 20.15
C ILE A 703 47.97 13.31 18.71
N ASN A 704 47.49 12.12 18.34
CA ASN A 704 47.50 11.65 16.96
C ASN A 704 46.17 11.98 16.28
N VAL A 705 46.20 12.36 15.00
CA VAL A 705 45.04 12.63 14.16
C VAL A 705 45.12 11.80 12.88
N GLU A 706 44.14 10.93 12.66
CA GLU A 706 44.08 10.04 11.51
C GLU A 706 42.64 10.05 10.95
N LYS A 707 42.49 10.39 9.66
CA LYS A 707 41.27 10.37 8.82
C LYS A 707 39.94 10.14 9.58
N GLY A 708 39.44 11.20 10.23
CA GLY A 708 38.16 11.19 10.94
C GLY A 708 38.22 10.83 12.43
N THR A 709 39.41 10.63 13.00
CA THR A 709 39.60 10.37 14.43
C THR A 709 40.77 11.14 15.03
N ILE A 710 40.62 11.55 16.29
CA ILE A 710 41.68 12.14 17.11
C ILE A 710 41.91 11.23 18.31
N LYS A 711 43.14 10.74 18.49
CA LYS A 711 43.52 9.84 19.58
C LYS A 711 44.50 10.50 20.53
N ALA A 712 44.19 10.49 21.83
CA ALA A 712 45.09 10.96 22.86
C ALA A 712 45.97 9.81 23.38
N ASN A 713 47.27 9.83 23.08
CA ASN A 713 48.24 8.82 23.51
C ASN A 713 48.99 9.22 24.80
N GLY A 714 49.01 10.51 25.13
CA GLY A 714 49.63 11.04 26.35
C GLY A 714 48.99 12.36 26.76
N ALA A 715 49.17 12.76 28.02
CA ALA A 715 48.61 14.01 28.55
C ALA A 715 49.36 15.23 27.99
N VAL A 716 48.62 16.26 27.58
CA VAL A 716 49.18 17.54 27.10
C VAL A 716 48.23 18.69 27.40
N GLU A 717 48.77 19.80 27.92
CA GLU A 717 47.94 20.99 28.22
C GLU A 717 47.53 21.78 26.98
N ASN A 718 48.35 21.73 25.92
CA ASN A 718 48.14 22.45 24.67
C ASN A 718 48.67 21.66 23.46
N ALA A 719 47.78 21.30 22.54
CA ALA A 719 48.10 20.88 21.18
C ALA A 719 47.16 21.59 20.20
N THR A 720 47.61 21.76 18.95
CA THR A 720 46.80 22.33 17.87
C THR A 720 46.72 21.31 16.75
N ILE A 721 45.50 21.02 16.31
CA ILE A 721 45.26 20.21 15.11
C ILE A 721 44.99 21.16 13.96
N THR A 722 45.75 20.99 12.88
CA THR A 722 45.56 21.69 11.62
C THR A 722 44.86 20.75 10.63
N PHE A 723 43.72 21.19 10.11
CA PHE A 723 43.03 20.59 8.97
C PHE A 723 43.33 21.45 7.73
N GLN A 724 43.85 20.84 6.68
CA GLN A 724 44.11 21.51 5.41
C GLN A 724 43.41 20.77 4.27
N TYR A 725 42.63 21.50 3.50
CA TYR A 725 41.95 21.00 2.30
C TYR A 725 41.95 22.09 1.23
N GLU A 726 42.43 21.72 0.03
CA GLU A 726 42.73 22.65 -1.06
C GLU A 726 43.48 23.91 -0.58
N THR A 727 42.87 25.09 -0.74
CA THR A 727 43.45 26.40 -0.42
C THR A 727 43.18 26.85 1.02
N LYS A 728 42.34 26.14 1.78
CA LYS A 728 41.90 26.53 3.11
C LYS A 728 42.56 25.71 4.21
N LYS A 729 42.68 26.35 5.37
CA LYS A 729 43.25 25.78 6.59
C LYS A 729 42.35 26.15 7.79
N LEU A 730 42.07 25.17 8.64
CA LEU A 730 41.35 25.32 9.90
C LEU A 730 42.22 24.78 11.05
N GLU A 731 42.35 25.53 12.14
CA GLU A 731 43.11 25.13 13.32
C GLU A 731 42.20 25.02 14.55
N ILE A 732 42.34 23.91 15.28
CA ILE A 732 41.53 23.63 16.47
C ILE A 732 42.46 23.29 17.64
N GLY A 733 42.27 23.96 18.77
CA GLY A 733 42.97 23.64 20.01
C GLY A 733 42.41 22.36 20.63
N VAL A 734 43.31 21.50 21.12
CA VAL A 734 43.00 20.26 21.83
C VAL A 734 43.90 20.14 23.06
N SER A 735 43.38 19.57 24.13
CA SER A 735 44.17 19.17 25.29
C SER A 735 43.85 17.72 25.67
N SER A 736 44.72 17.06 26.42
CA SER A 736 44.44 15.72 26.95
C SER A 736 44.88 15.58 28.39
N GLN A 737 44.12 14.79 29.14
CA GLN A 737 44.40 14.50 30.55
C GLN A 737 44.21 13.01 30.86
N ASN A 738 44.98 12.52 31.83
CA ASN A 738 44.78 11.17 32.36
C ASN A 738 43.43 11.09 33.09
N LEU A 739 42.79 9.93 33.01
CA LEU A 739 41.57 9.67 33.77
C LEU A 739 41.91 9.36 35.23
N ASP A 740 41.04 9.82 36.12
CA ASP A 740 41.00 9.33 37.50
C ASP A 740 40.32 7.96 37.51
N GLY A 741 41.10 6.89 37.68
CA GLY A 741 40.62 5.50 37.65
C GLY A 741 39.64 5.13 38.77
N THR A 742 39.33 6.05 39.69
CA THR A 742 38.34 5.85 40.76
C THR A 742 36.91 6.25 40.38
N ASN A 743 36.74 7.07 39.32
CA ASN A 743 35.42 7.47 38.83
C ASN A 743 35.02 6.64 37.60
N PRO A 744 33.98 5.79 37.69
CA PRO A 744 33.53 4.98 36.55
C PRO A 744 32.87 5.80 35.43
N PHE A 745 32.43 7.04 35.70
CA PHE A 745 31.74 7.91 34.74
C PHE A 745 32.44 9.26 34.57
N PRO A 746 33.66 9.29 34.02
CA PRO A 746 34.39 10.53 33.81
C PRO A 746 33.67 11.41 32.76
N LEU A 747 33.42 12.67 33.12
CA LEU A 747 32.86 13.69 32.23
C LEU A 747 33.98 14.36 31.42
N ILE A 748 34.64 13.58 30.58
CA ILE A 748 35.75 14.00 29.70
C ILE A 748 35.47 13.45 28.30
N LEU A 749 35.77 14.25 27.27
CA LEU A 749 35.53 13.87 25.88
C LEU A 749 36.30 12.60 25.51
N GLY A 750 35.64 11.67 24.81
CA GLY A 750 36.17 10.37 24.44
C GLY A 750 35.82 9.27 25.44
N ALA A 751 35.91 9.56 26.75
CA ALA A 751 35.43 8.64 27.78
C ALA A 751 33.89 8.69 27.89
N LEU A 752 33.33 9.90 27.88
CA LEU A 752 31.96 10.13 27.42
C LEU A 752 32.00 10.34 25.89
N ASN A 753 31.49 9.38 25.14
CA ASN A 753 31.40 9.44 23.69
C ASN A 753 30.01 10.00 23.28
N PRO A 754 29.93 11.21 22.71
CA PRO A 754 28.66 11.78 22.26
C PRO A 754 28.05 11.05 21.04
N ASN A 755 28.86 10.24 20.36
CA ASN A 755 28.51 9.46 19.17
C ASN A 755 28.65 7.96 19.46
N MET A 756 28.14 7.49 20.60
CA MET A 756 28.20 6.08 20.98
C MET A 756 27.32 5.21 20.07
N LYS A 757 26.20 5.76 19.58
CA LYS A 757 25.32 5.18 18.56
C LYS A 757 24.81 6.29 17.64
N GLY A 758 24.97 6.15 16.33
CA GLY A 758 24.47 7.09 15.31
C GLY A 758 25.51 7.37 14.20
N ASP A 759 25.05 7.45 12.95
CA ASP A 759 25.89 7.38 11.74
C ASP A 759 26.46 8.75 11.31
N ASP A 760 25.88 9.83 11.84
CA ASP A 760 26.20 11.18 11.41
C ASP A 760 27.47 11.74 12.08
N GLY A 761 27.91 11.17 13.21
CA GLY A 761 29.19 11.50 13.88
C GLY A 761 29.34 12.96 14.31
N ASP A 762 28.25 13.70 14.39
CA ASP A 762 28.18 15.16 14.62
C ASP A 762 27.98 15.55 16.08
N GLY A 763 27.68 14.59 16.95
CA GLY A 763 27.52 14.79 18.38
C GLY A 763 28.76 15.37 19.03
N THR A 764 28.57 16.23 20.02
CA THR A 764 29.64 16.95 20.73
C THR A 764 29.45 16.87 22.24
N PHE A 765 30.56 16.98 22.99
CA PHE A 765 30.51 17.15 24.44
C PHE A 765 31.41 18.30 24.86
N ASP A 766 30.79 19.38 25.34
CA ASP A 766 31.50 20.50 25.94
C ASP A 766 31.92 20.12 27.36
N VAL A 767 33.21 19.81 27.52
CA VAL A 767 33.78 19.38 28.80
C VAL A 767 33.76 20.49 29.85
N ALA A 768 33.87 21.77 29.46
CA ALA A 768 33.94 22.89 30.40
C ALA A 768 32.57 23.15 31.06
N ASN A 769 31.51 23.06 30.26
CA ASN A 769 30.14 23.31 30.71
C ASN A 769 29.34 22.02 30.97
N LYS A 770 29.92 20.85 30.70
CA LYS A 770 29.31 19.51 30.79
C LYS A 770 28.03 19.38 29.96
N ILE A 771 28.03 19.94 28.76
CA ILE A 771 26.90 19.94 27.84
C ILE A 771 27.10 18.83 26.80
N LEU A 772 26.24 17.81 26.84
CA LEU A 772 26.21 16.73 25.85
C LEU A 772 25.18 17.04 24.76
N ARG A 773 25.62 16.93 23.50
CA ARG A 773 24.79 16.92 22.30
C ARG A 773 25.02 15.60 21.59
N THR A 774 24.01 14.74 21.55
CA THR A 774 24.12 13.45 20.85
C THR A 774 24.02 13.66 19.35
N SER A 775 24.45 12.69 18.55
CA SER A 775 24.08 12.64 17.13
C SER A 775 22.56 12.54 16.95
N HIS A 776 22.06 12.94 15.79
CA HIS A 776 20.63 12.90 15.48
C HIS A 776 20.08 11.47 15.57
N TYR A 777 18.99 11.28 16.35
CA TYR A 777 18.48 9.96 16.78
C TYR A 777 19.50 9.03 17.46
N GLY A 778 20.62 9.58 17.92
CA GLY A 778 21.74 8.85 18.46
C GLY A 778 21.74 8.69 19.97
N THR A 779 22.72 7.91 20.46
CA THR A 779 23.01 7.76 21.90
C THR A 779 24.40 8.29 22.19
N GLY A 780 24.53 9.15 23.20
CA GLY A 780 25.81 9.59 23.76
C GLY A 780 26.01 9.02 25.16
N GLY A 781 27.20 8.52 25.48
CA GLY A 781 27.42 7.86 26.78
C GLY A 781 28.79 7.21 26.94
N TRP A 782 28.88 6.29 27.90
CA TRP A 782 30.07 5.53 28.25
C TRP A 782 29.95 4.09 27.77
N HIS A 783 31.06 3.57 27.24
CA HIS A 783 31.21 2.18 26.82
C HIS A 783 32.30 1.50 27.67
N PHE A 784 31.98 0.34 28.22
CA PHE A 784 32.85 -0.49 29.05
C PHE A 784 33.06 -1.85 28.38
N PRO A 785 34.05 -1.99 27.49
CA PRO A 785 34.24 -3.22 26.69
C PRO A 785 34.44 -4.49 27.51
N ASN A 786 34.95 -4.35 28.74
CA ASN A 786 35.21 -5.47 29.65
C ASN A 786 34.09 -5.69 30.69
N GLY A 787 32.99 -4.94 30.59
CA GLY A 787 31.93 -4.90 31.59
C GLY A 787 32.31 -4.08 32.83
N LEU A 788 31.39 -3.24 33.28
CA LEU A 788 31.46 -2.52 34.54
C LEU A 788 30.60 -3.25 35.58
N ASP A 789 31.20 -3.64 36.71
CA ASP A 789 30.47 -4.23 37.83
C ASP A 789 29.97 -3.14 38.78
N LEU A 790 28.66 -2.98 38.84
CA LEU A 790 27.94 -2.06 39.73
C LEU A 790 27.16 -2.80 40.83
N SER A 791 27.31 -4.13 40.97
CA SER A 791 26.52 -4.95 41.89
C SER A 791 26.69 -4.59 43.37
N GLY A 792 27.80 -3.92 43.73
CA GLY A 792 28.06 -3.38 45.07
C GLY A 792 27.26 -2.11 45.41
N TYR A 793 26.49 -1.56 44.47
CA TYR A 793 25.71 -0.33 44.63
C TYR A 793 24.22 -0.59 44.41
N LYS A 794 23.37 0.14 45.15
CA LYS A 794 21.91 0.08 44.98
C LYS A 794 21.39 1.03 43.92
N TYR A 795 22.01 2.21 43.77
CA TYR A 795 21.53 3.25 42.89
C TYR A 795 22.64 3.82 42.02
N LEU A 796 22.28 4.14 40.78
CA LEU A 796 23.00 5.08 39.93
C LEU A 796 22.16 6.35 39.83
N VAL A 797 22.78 7.50 40.09
CA VAL A 797 22.12 8.80 40.17
C VAL A 797 22.76 9.75 39.17
N VAL A 798 21.95 10.31 38.28
CA VAL A 798 22.34 11.37 37.35
C VAL A 798 21.66 12.67 37.76
N GLU A 799 22.45 13.69 38.00
CA GLU A 799 21.99 15.03 38.28
C GLU A 799 22.13 15.87 37.01
N LEU A 800 21.06 16.56 36.63
CA LEU A 800 21.06 17.51 35.51
C LEU A 800 20.86 18.92 36.06
N GLU A 801 21.46 19.93 35.41
CA GLU A 801 21.27 21.33 35.80
C GLU A 801 19.86 21.84 35.44
N GLN A 802 19.22 21.21 34.46
CA GLN A 802 17.87 21.54 34.00
C GLN A 802 17.13 20.32 33.47
N ASP A 803 15.82 20.43 33.34
CA ASP A 803 14.97 19.42 32.70
C ASP A 803 15.33 19.30 31.21
N PRO A 804 15.68 18.10 30.72
CA PRO A 804 16.05 17.86 29.33
C PRO A 804 14.86 17.69 28.38
N GLY A 805 13.62 17.77 28.87
CA GLY A 805 12.40 17.61 28.08
C GLY A 805 11.95 16.15 27.91
N THR A 806 10.81 15.96 27.24
CA THR A 806 10.07 14.68 27.20
C THR A 806 10.70 13.60 26.31
N TRP A 807 11.55 14.00 25.36
CA TRP A 807 12.12 13.14 24.32
C TRP A 807 13.42 12.43 24.74
N MET A 808 14.07 12.88 25.82
CA MET A 808 15.32 12.28 26.28
C MET A 808 15.07 11.03 27.14
N ASN A 809 15.76 9.93 26.83
CA ASN A 809 15.79 8.71 27.64
C ASN A 809 17.22 8.39 28.11
N PHE A 810 17.39 8.03 29.38
CA PHE A 810 18.63 7.48 29.89
C PHE A 810 18.58 5.95 29.81
N ASN A 811 19.65 5.32 29.33
CA ASN A 811 19.69 3.90 29.02
C ASN A 811 20.88 3.22 29.71
N ILE A 812 20.65 1.98 30.16
CA ILE A 812 21.69 1.09 30.70
C ILE A 812 21.55 -0.32 30.10
N ARG A 813 22.67 -0.92 29.71
CA ARG A 813 22.72 -2.21 28.98
C ARG A 813 23.78 -3.14 29.54
N ASP A 814 23.41 -4.40 29.73
CA ASP A 814 24.26 -5.52 30.14
C ASP A 814 24.67 -6.43 28.96
N ILE A 815 24.31 -6.04 27.74
CA ILE A 815 24.67 -6.73 26.50
C ILE A 815 25.69 -5.87 25.75
N ASN A 816 26.75 -6.50 25.22
CA ASN A 816 27.75 -5.84 24.39
C ASN A 816 27.27 -5.61 22.95
N ASP A 817 26.04 -5.11 22.82
CA ASP A 817 25.44 -4.66 21.56
C ASP A 817 24.55 -3.44 21.88
N PRO A 818 24.86 -2.25 21.36
CA PRO A 818 24.10 -1.04 21.66
C PRO A 818 22.66 -1.05 21.10
N ASN A 819 22.31 -2.01 20.23
CA ASN A 819 21.00 -2.14 19.60
C ASN A 819 20.04 -3.09 20.33
N ILE A 820 20.53 -3.88 21.29
CA ILE A 820 19.74 -4.94 21.92
C ILE A 820 19.44 -4.60 23.38
N GLY A 821 18.15 -4.50 23.71
CA GLY A 821 17.60 -4.63 25.06
C GLY A 821 18.21 -3.74 26.15
N ALA A 822 17.71 -2.52 26.29
CA ALA A 822 18.08 -1.58 27.36
C ALA A 822 17.02 -1.51 28.47
N ALA A 823 17.44 -1.16 29.68
CA ALA A 823 16.56 -0.57 30.68
C ALA A 823 16.57 0.96 30.49
N GLU A 824 15.38 1.56 30.46
CA GLU A 824 15.19 2.98 30.17
C GLU A 824 14.61 3.74 31.35
N TYR A 825 15.16 4.93 31.58
CA TYR A 825 14.82 5.80 32.69
C TYR A 825 14.63 7.23 32.19
N LYS A 826 13.61 7.91 32.71
CA LYS A 826 13.37 9.32 32.42
C LYS A 826 13.87 10.21 33.54
N TYR A 827 14.03 11.49 33.22
CA TYR A 827 14.25 12.53 34.23
C TYR A 827 13.04 12.61 35.15
N ASP A 828 13.27 12.54 36.46
CA ASP A 828 12.23 12.76 37.47
C ASP A 828 12.21 14.25 37.81
N THR A 829 11.14 14.92 37.40
CA THR A 829 10.95 16.37 37.62
C THR A 829 10.82 16.73 39.09
N GLY A 830 10.29 15.83 39.93
CA GLY A 830 10.12 16.03 41.37
C GLY A 830 11.45 15.92 42.13
N LEU A 831 12.32 15.00 41.70
CA LEU A 831 13.66 14.82 42.28
C LEU A 831 14.72 15.71 41.62
N LYS A 832 14.44 16.24 40.44
CA LYS A 832 15.38 16.92 39.55
C LYS A 832 16.60 16.06 39.17
N LYS A 833 16.40 14.74 39.09
CA LYS A 833 17.45 13.74 38.86
C LYS A 833 16.91 12.56 38.06
N ILE A 834 17.80 11.78 37.46
CA ILE A 834 17.49 10.42 37.00
C ILE A 834 18.03 9.47 38.07
N VAL A 835 17.18 8.55 38.53
CA VAL A 835 17.54 7.56 39.54
C VAL A 835 17.30 6.17 38.98
N VAL A 836 18.38 5.40 38.83
CA VAL A 836 18.36 4.01 38.39
C VAL A 836 18.48 3.13 39.63
N ASP A 837 17.49 2.28 39.89
CA ASP A 837 17.59 1.20 40.88
C ASP A 837 18.28 0.00 40.22
N LEU A 838 19.53 -0.22 40.60
CA LEU A 838 20.41 -1.23 40.00
C LEU A 838 19.96 -2.67 40.29
N ASN A 839 19.09 -2.88 41.29
CA ASN A 839 18.56 -4.21 41.61
C ASN A 839 17.28 -4.56 40.84
N ASN A 840 16.60 -3.55 40.28
CA ASN A 840 15.28 -3.69 39.67
C ASN A 840 15.25 -3.22 38.21
N MET A 841 16.38 -3.29 37.51
CA MET A 841 16.47 -2.91 36.10
C MET A 841 15.78 -3.96 35.22
N LYS A 842 14.81 -3.54 34.39
CA LYS A 842 14.11 -4.39 33.41
C LYS A 842 14.25 -3.83 32.01
N ARG A 843 14.33 -4.72 31.02
CA ARG A 843 14.35 -4.32 29.60
C ARG A 843 13.00 -3.72 29.20
N VAL A 844 13.01 -2.72 28.33
CA VAL A 844 11.79 -2.13 27.78
C VAL A 844 10.94 -3.21 27.09
N ASN A 845 9.62 -3.16 27.33
CA ASN A 845 8.62 -4.11 26.80
C ASN A 845 8.92 -5.59 27.13
N SER A 846 9.64 -5.87 28.22
CA SER A 846 10.04 -7.22 28.60
C SER A 846 10.15 -7.37 30.12
N GLU A 847 9.83 -8.56 30.62
CA GLU A 847 10.05 -8.93 32.03
C GLU A 847 11.51 -9.29 32.33
N THR A 848 12.39 -9.28 31.33
CA THR A 848 13.78 -9.72 31.48
C THR A 848 14.63 -8.64 32.15
N SER A 849 15.28 -8.98 33.27
CA SER A 849 16.15 -8.06 34.01
C SER A 849 17.47 -7.73 33.29
N VAL A 850 17.97 -6.51 33.50
CA VAL A 850 19.33 -6.08 33.12
C VAL A 850 20.26 -6.30 34.31
N SER A 851 21.37 -7.00 34.12
CA SER A 851 22.31 -7.33 35.21
C SER A 851 23.22 -6.16 35.56
N SER A 852 23.28 -5.77 36.84
CA SER A 852 24.20 -4.74 37.33
C SER A 852 25.66 -5.20 37.43
N SER A 853 25.92 -6.50 37.32
CA SER A 853 27.28 -7.05 37.47
C SER A 853 28.17 -6.90 36.23
N HIS A 854 27.57 -6.67 35.06
CA HIS A 854 28.26 -6.63 33.76
C HIS A 854 27.62 -5.59 32.83
N ILE A 855 27.82 -4.30 33.11
CA ILE A 855 27.29 -3.20 32.30
C ILE A 855 28.26 -2.84 31.18
N TYR A 856 27.80 -2.87 29.92
CA TYR A 856 28.60 -2.49 28.76
C TYR A 856 28.33 -1.06 28.30
N TYR A 857 27.09 -0.59 28.38
CA TYR A 857 26.72 0.75 27.90
C TYR A 857 25.85 1.50 28.91
N VAL A 858 26.17 2.77 29.12
CA VAL A 858 25.38 3.73 29.92
C VAL A 858 25.31 5.03 29.14
N GLY A 859 24.12 5.58 28.85
CA GLY A 859 24.06 6.81 28.05
C GLY A 859 22.69 7.42 27.89
N PHE A 860 22.63 8.53 27.17
CA PHE A 860 21.45 9.31 26.86
C PHE A 860 21.08 9.12 25.39
N TRP A 861 19.84 8.73 25.11
CA TRP A 861 19.23 8.79 23.79
C TRP A 861 18.42 10.09 23.67
N ASN A 862 18.61 10.82 22.57
CA ASN A 862 17.95 12.11 22.35
C ASN A 862 17.77 12.44 20.85
N LEU A 863 16.94 13.43 20.54
CA LEU A 863 16.66 13.92 19.17
C LEU A 863 17.77 14.83 18.61
N GLY A 864 19.04 14.47 18.82
CA GLY A 864 20.18 15.10 18.17
C GLY A 864 20.70 16.42 18.75
N VAL A 865 21.56 17.06 17.95
CA VAL A 865 22.42 18.18 18.37
C VAL A 865 21.66 19.41 18.84
N ASP A 866 20.40 19.60 18.45
CA ASP A 866 19.58 20.75 18.83
C ASP A 866 19.02 20.64 20.26
N ASN A 867 19.12 19.47 20.88
CA ASN A 867 18.59 19.19 22.21
C ASN A 867 19.73 18.90 23.22
N PRO A 868 20.36 19.94 23.81
CA PRO A 868 21.49 19.78 24.72
C PRO A 868 21.08 19.19 26.07
N ILE A 869 21.93 18.32 26.62
CA ILE A 869 21.78 17.73 27.96
C ILE A 869 22.85 18.32 28.87
N TYR A 870 22.41 19.02 29.92
CA TYR A 870 23.29 19.71 30.87
C TYR A 870 23.58 18.83 32.07
N ILE A 871 24.67 18.06 32.00
CA ILE A 871 25.00 17.05 33.02
C ILE A 871 25.71 17.72 34.19
N LYS A 872 25.10 17.74 35.36
CA LYS A 872 25.75 18.24 36.58
C LYS A 872 26.72 17.22 37.14
N ASN A 873 26.24 15.99 37.37
CA ASN A 873 27.00 14.91 37.96
C ASN A 873 26.38 13.54 37.64
N ILE A 874 27.18 12.48 37.70
CA ILE A 874 26.74 11.08 37.66
C ILE A 874 27.52 10.29 38.70
N SER A 875 26.82 9.48 39.50
CA SER A 875 27.42 8.78 40.64
C SER A 875 26.68 7.49 40.98
N VAL A 876 27.31 6.62 41.76
CA VAL A 876 26.71 5.40 42.32
C VAL A 876 26.71 5.45 43.85
N THR A 877 25.66 4.93 44.47
CA THR A 877 25.47 5.02 45.92
C THR A 877 24.62 3.87 46.47
N ASN A 878 24.82 3.54 47.74
CA ASN A 878 23.96 2.63 48.51
C ASN A 878 22.88 3.35 49.32
N THR A 879 23.00 4.66 49.48
CA THR A 879 22.03 5.50 50.16
C THR A 879 20.97 5.94 49.16
N PRO A 880 19.67 5.71 49.42
CA PRO A 880 18.61 6.17 48.55
C PRO A 880 18.65 7.70 48.38
N PRO A 881 18.49 8.24 47.17
CA PRO A 881 18.50 9.68 46.93
C PRO A 881 17.20 10.40 47.37
N TYR A 882 16.45 9.81 48.31
CA TYR A 882 15.15 10.26 48.77
C TYR A 882 15.17 10.47 50.29
N SER A 883 14.45 11.46 50.78
CA SER A 883 14.17 11.61 52.22
C SER A 883 13.05 10.66 52.70
N ALA A 884 12.66 10.71 53.98
CA ALA A 884 11.66 9.79 54.52
C ALA A 884 10.28 9.99 53.86
N LEU A 885 9.56 8.92 53.54
CA LEU A 885 8.21 8.98 52.97
C LEU A 885 7.26 9.69 53.94
N THR A 886 6.42 10.61 53.47
CA THR A 886 5.49 11.38 54.32
C THR A 886 4.04 11.35 53.86
N LYS A 887 3.79 11.10 52.57
CA LYS A 887 2.45 11.14 52.00
C LYS A 887 2.36 10.23 50.78
N LEU A 888 1.18 9.67 50.55
CA LEU A 888 0.81 8.99 49.32
C LEU A 888 -0.53 9.55 48.83
N GLU A 889 -0.61 9.98 47.58
CA GLU A 889 -1.82 10.59 47.00
C GLU A 889 -2.14 9.97 45.64
N VAL A 890 -3.44 9.81 45.36
CA VAL A 890 -3.91 9.46 44.02
C VAL A 890 -4.08 10.75 43.22
N GLN A 891 -3.64 10.77 41.96
CA GLN A 891 -3.86 11.86 41.01
C GLN A 891 -4.68 11.35 39.81
N GLY A 892 -5.39 12.25 39.13
CA GLY A 892 -6.26 11.93 37.99
C GLY A 892 -7.68 11.47 38.37
N LEU A 893 -7.97 11.27 39.66
CA LEU A 893 -9.31 11.05 40.21
C LEU A 893 -9.64 12.18 41.19
N SER A 894 -10.92 12.54 41.35
CA SER A 894 -11.28 13.54 42.35
C SER A 894 -11.03 12.93 43.75
N VAL A 895 -10.00 13.41 44.44
CA VAL A 895 -9.60 12.96 45.78
C VAL A 895 -10.48 13.63 46.86
N SER A 896 -11.76 13.86 46.57
CA SER A 896 -12.72 14.19 47.63
C SER A 896 -13.12 12.88 48.31
N LYS A 897 -13.45 12.92 49.60
CA LYS A 897 -13.86 11.74 50.42
C LYS A 897 -15.20 11.12 49.98
N GLU A 898 -15.67 11.42 48.77
CA GLU A 898 -16.97 11.04 48.21
C GLU A 898 -16.78 10.07 47.03
N ALA A 899 -17.78 9.24 46.74
CA ALA A 899 -17.64 8.14 45.80
C ALA A 899 -17.43 8.63 44.35
N ASN A 900 -16.38 8.13 43.68
CA ASN A 900 -16.17 8.35 42.24
C ASN A 900 -17.21 7.56 41.45
N ASN A 901 -18.15 8.25 40.80
CA ASN A 901 -19.23 7.63 40.03
C ASN A 901 -18.74 7.19 38.64
N MET A 902 -18.59 5.88 38.42
CA MET A 902 -18.14 5.28 37.16
C MET A 902 -19.26 4.56 36.41
N ALA A 903 -19.18 4.57 35.08
CA ALA A 903 -20.07 3.76 34.23
C ALA A 903 -19.55 2.31 34.13
N VAL A 904 -20.44 1.33 34.31
CA VAL A 904 -20.12 -0.09 34.09
C VAL A 904 -19.62 -0.30 32.66
N GLY A 905 -18.50 -1.02 32.51
CA GLY A 905 -17.84 -1.29 31.22
C GLY A 905 -16.72 -0.32 30.85
N TYR A 906 -16.50 0.73 31.65
CA TYR A 906 -15.48 1.75 31.38
C TYR A 906 -14.29 1.68 32.36
N SER A 907 -13.16 2.24 31.92
CA SER A 907 -11.89 2.27 32.66
C SER A 907 -11.35 3.69 32.80
N VAL A 908 -10.67 3.97 33.91
CA VAL A 908 -10.04 5.27 34.20
C VAL A 908 -8.58 5.06 34.62
N PRO A 909 -7.59 5.70 33.97
CA PRO A 909 -6.21 5.68 34.44
C PRO A 909 -6.06 6.48 35.74
N PHE A 910 -5.14 6.07 36.60
CA PHE A 910 -4.78 6.81 37.83
C PHE A 910 -3.26 6.85 37.99
N HIS A 911 -2.79 7.88 38.70
CA HIS A 911 -1.40 7.97 39.14
C HIS A 911 -1.31 7.96 40.67
N LEU A 912 -0.27 7.34 41.23
CA LEU A 912 0.06 7.47 42.65
C LEU A 912 1.31 8.31 42.81
N GLN A 913 1.21 9.42 43.52
CA GLN A 913 2.34 10.26 43.87
C GLN A 913 2.73 10.05 45.34
N ALA A 914 3.97 9.66 45.57
CA ALA A 914 4.58 9.65 46.89
C ALA A 914 5.26 11.00 47.14
N THR A 915 5.08 11.58 48.34
CA THR A 915 5.78 12.79 48.80
C THR A 915 6.72 12.42 49.95
N PHE A 916 7.95 12.93 49.89
CA PHE A 916 8.97 12.73 50.93
C PHE A 916 9.15 13.98 51.81
N ALA A 917 9.84 13.84 52.93
CA ALA A 917 9.98 14.87 53.96
C ALA A 917 10.69 16.17 53.50
N ASP A 918 11.47 16.10 52.42
CA ASP A 918 12.09 17.24 51.74
C ASP A 918 11.17 17.89 50.68
N ASN A 919 9.90 17.48 50.63
CA ASN A 919 8.88 17.86 49.65
C ASN A 919 9.16 17.39 48.21
N THR A 920 10.17 16.54 47.99
CA THR A 920 10.31 15.87 46.70
C THR A 920 9.17 14.88 46.50
N THR A 921 8.81 14.65 45.24
CA THR A 921 7.74 13.71 44.87
C THR A 921 8.23 12.73 43.81
N THR A 922 7.64 11.54 43.77
CA THR A 922 7.89 10.53 42.73
C THR A 922 6.59 9.80 42.40
N ASP A 923 6.42 9.41 41.13
CA ASP A 923 5.34 8.51 40.71
C ASP A 923 5.66 7.07 41.19
N VAL A 924 4.71 6.47 41.92
CA VAL A 924 4.79 5.11 42.48
C VAL A 924 3.63 4.22 42.02
N THR A 925 2.93 4.58 40.94
CA THR A 925 1.74 3.88 40.43
C THR A 925 1.95 2.37 40.29
N PHE A 926 3.07 1.97 39.71
CA PHE A 926 3.43 0.55 39.50
C PHE A 926 4.24 -0.06 40.65
N LYS A 927 4.54 0.71 41.69
CA LYS A 927 5.33 0.29 42.87
C LYS A 927 4.47 0.09 44.12
N ALA A 928 3.27 0.67 44.16
CA ALA A 928 2.34 0.55 45.26
C ALA A 928 1.50 -0.72 45.15
N GLU A 929 1.16 -1.30 46.29
CA GLU A 929 0.20 -2.39 46.39
C GLU A 929 -1.23 -1.82 46.45
N CYS A 930 -2.19 -2.53 45.85
CA CYS A 930 -3.61 -2.15 45.92
C CYS A 930 -4.43 -3.31 46.51
N THR A 931 -5.28 -3.00 47.48
CA THR A 931 -6.31 -3.92 47.99
C THR A 931 -7.69 -3.37 47.65
N ASN A 932 -8.59 -4.26 47.24
CA ASN A 932 -9.90 -3.91 46.71
C ASN A 932 -10.99 -4.60 47.52
N SER A 933 -11.89 -3.82 48.12
CA SER A 933 -12.96 -4.36 48.98
C SER A 933 -14.02 -5.15 48.21
N ASN A 934 -14.15 -4.95 46.88
CA ASN A 934 -15.12 -5.66 46.05
C ASN A 934 -14.62 -5.78 44.59
N SER A 935 -13.81 -6.80 44.34
CA SER A 935 -13.24 -7.09 43.02
C SER A 935 -14.27 -7.53 41.96
N SER A 936 -15.52 -7.81 42.35
CA SER A 936 -16.60 -8.07 41.40
C SER A 936 -17.21 -6.79 40.81
N VAL A 937 -17.08 -5.66 41.51
CA VAL A 937 -17.61 -4.35 41.09
C VAL A 937 -16.53 -3.54 40.36
N VAL A 938 -15.28 -3.59 40.83
CA VAL A 938 -14.16 -2.82 40.26
C VAL A 938 -12.93 -3.69 40.11
N LYS A 939 -12.14 -3.51 39.06
CA LYS A 939 -10.81 -4.11 38.87
C LYS A 939 -9.72 -3.03 38.86
N VAL A 940 -8.57 -3.29 39.46
CA VAL A 940 -7.38 -2.43 39.37
C VAL A 940 -6.26 -3.20 38.70
N GLU A 941 -5.75 -2.71 37.58
CA GLU A 941 -4.72 -3.39 36.80
C GLU A 941 -3.97 -2.36 35.93
N ASN A 942 -2.65 -2.50 35.80
CA ASN A 942 -1.81 -1.68 34.89
C ASN A 942 -2.03 -0.15 35.01
N GLY A 943 -2.19 0.39 36.22
CA GLY A 943 -2.41 1.82 36.44
C GLY A 943 -3.81 2.31 36.02
N SER A 944 -4.78 1.39 35.90
CA SER A 944 -6.15 1.68 35.52
C SER A 944 -7.16 1.03 36.47
N ILE A 945 -8.31 1.68 36.65
CA ILE A 945 -9.45 1.23 37.44
C ILE A 945 -10.61 0.99 36.48
N THR A 946 -11.19 -0.22 36.47
CA THR A 946 -12.27 -0.61 35.56
C THR A 946 -13.53 -0.98 36.34
N ALA A 947 -14.68 -0.42 35.97
CA ALA A 947 -15.97 -0.77 36.57
C ALA A 947 -16.56 -2.00 35.86
N LEU A 948 -16.75 -3.10 36.60
CA LEU A 948 -17.20 -4.39 36.08
C LEU A 948 -18.72 -4.60 36.23
N SER A 949 -19.30 -4.16 37.34
CA SER A 949 -20.73 -4.30 37.62
C SER A 949 -21.23 -3.17 38.50
N THR A 950 -22.55 -3.01 38.63
CA THR A 950 -23.13 -2.01 39.53
C THR A 950 -22.81 -2.32 40.99
N GLY A 951 -22.47 -1.31 41.78
CA GLY A 951 -22.18 -1.46 43.21
C GLY A 951 -21.12 -0.46 43.69
N GLU A 952 -20.60 -0.66 44.89
CA GLU A 952 -19.54 0.17 45.46
C GLU A 952 -18.31 -0.67 45.84
N ALA A 953 -17.12 -0.08 45.68
CA ALA A 953 -15.85 -0.66 46.07
C ALA A 953 -14.93 0.42 46.68
N THR A 954 -14.18 0.07 47.71
CA THR A 954 -13.10 0.89 48.27
C THR A 954 -11.76 0.29 47.85
N LEU A 955 -10.94 1.08 47.17
CA LEU A 955 -9.57 0.74 46.80
C LEU A 955 -8.61 1.38 47.80
N THR A 956 -7.77 0.57 48.43
CA THR A 956 -6.72 1.03 49.35
C THR A 956 -5.36 0.78 48.72
N PHE A 957 -4.66 1.86 48.40
CA PHE A 957 -3.29 1.82 47.91
C PHE A 957 -2.31 1.97 49.07
N SER A 958 -1.26 1.17 49.08
CA SER A 958 -0.18 1.24 50.07
C SER A 958 1.17 1.24 49.38
N TYR A 959 2.03 2.17 49.80
CA TYR A 959 3.42 2.24 49.36
C TYR A 959 4.33 2.21 50.58
N GLU A 960 5.21 1.21 50.63
CA GLU A 960 6.26 1.13 51.64
C GLU A 960 7.58 1.63 51.08
N PHE A 961 8.23 2.52 51.81
CA PHE A 961 9.56 3.00 51.51
C PHE A 961 10.39 3.09 52.80
N GLN A 962 11.53 2.39 52.83
CA GLN A 962 12.44 2.30 53.98
C GLN A 962 11.76 1.91 55.30
N GLY A 963 10.85 0.93 55.27
CA GLY A 963 10.14 0.44 56.46
C GLY A 963 9.05 1.39 56.98
N LYS A 964 8.76 2.48 56.25
CA LYS A 964 7.59 3.33 56.49
C LYS A 964 6.56 3.11 55.38
N THR A 965 5.34 2.75 55.78
CA THR A 965 4.21 2.53 54.86
C THR A 965 3.24 3.70 54.93
N GLU A 966 2.96 4.34 53.79
CA GLU A 966 1.84 5.28 53.65
C GLU A 966 0.70 4.63 52.88
N ARG A 967 -0.53 5.02 53.21
CA ARG A 967 -1.74 4.49 52.58
C ARG A 967 -2.66 5.60 52.14
N THR A 968 -3.36 5.38 51.03
CA THR A 968 -4.45 6.24 50.58
C THR A 968 -5.62 5.39 50.10
N THR A 969 -6.83 5.90 50.24
CA THR A 969 -8.07 5.18 49.92
C THR A 969 -8.94 5.99 48.99
N ILE A 970 -9.54 5.32 48.01
CA ILE A 970 -10.58 5.91 47.15
C ILE A 970 -11.83 5.02 47.18
N SER A 971 -13.00 5.66 47.22
CA SER A 971 -14.29 4.98 47.04
C SER A 971 -14.75 5.14 45.59
N VAL A 972 -15.23 4.06 45.00
CA VAL A 972 -15.77 3.99 43.64
C VAL A 972 -17.19 3.47 43.70
N SER A 973 -18.14 4.18 43.07
CA SER A 973 -19.53 3.74 42.89
C SER A 973 -19.74 3.51 41.39
N ALA A 974 -19.99 2.26 40.99
CA ALA A 974 -20.25 1.89 39.62
C ALA A 974 -21.76 1.79 39.37
N LYS A 975 -22.25 2.43 38.31
CA LYS A 975 -23.67 2.40 37.89
C LYS A 975 -23.78 2.16 36.38
N THR A 976 -24.90 1.58 35.96
CA THR A 976 -25.26 1.53 34.54
C THR A 976 -25.71 2.91 34.07
N ILE A 977 -25.20 3.35 32.93
CA ILE A 977 -25.65 4.55 32.24
C ILE A 977 -26.81 4.22 31.29
N ASP A 978 -27.63 5.21 30.96
CA ASP A 978 -28.63 5.10 29.91
C ASP A 978 -27.92 4.93 28.56
N LYS A 979 -28.26 3.87 27.82
CA LYS A 979 -27.64 3.59 26.51
C LYS A 979 -28.03 4.60 25.43
N SER A 980 -29.02 5.45 25.68
CA SER A 980 -29.42 6.53 24.77
C SER A 980 -28.60 7.81 24.94
N ASP A 981 -27.81 7.94 26.01
CA ASP A 981 -26.86 9.03 26.18
C ASP A 981 -25.50 8.63 25.60
N TYR A 982 -25.19 9.12 24.40
CA TYR A 982 -23.92 8.85 23.71
C TYR A 982 -22.71 9.52 24.37
N PHE A 983 -22.91 10.60 25.14
CA PHE A 983 -21.84 11.42 25.71
C PHE A 983 -22.02 11.63 27.23
N PRO A 984 -22.09 10.56 28.02
CA PRO A 984 -22.38 10.68 29.43
C PRO A 984 -21.20 11.31 30.16
N LEU A 985 -21.48 12.32 30.97
CA LEU A 985 -20.52 13.11 31.74
C LEU A 985 -20.22 12.46 33.10
N VAL A 986 -19.77 11.20 33.06
CA VAL A 986 -19.38 10.40 34.24
C VAL A 986 -17.94 9.88 34.08
N LEU A 987 -17.30 9.52 35.20
CA LEU A 987 -15.92 9.01 35.17
C LEU A 987 -15.84 7.69 34.39
N GLY A 988 -14.84 7.59 33.52
CA GLY A 988 -14.61 6.43 32.66
C GLY A 988 -15.22 6.57 31.26
N ALA A 989 -16.39 7.19 31.14
CA ALA A 989 -16.96 7.50 29.84
C ALA A 989 -16.34 8.78 29.25
N PHE A 990 -16.25 9.85 30.05
CA PHE A 990 -15.42 11.01 29.73
C PHE A 990 -14.01 10.82 30.30
N ASN A 991 -13.00 10.76 29.44
CA ASN A 991 -11.60 10.64 29.81
C ASN A 991 -10.91 12.01 29.69
N PRO A 992 -10.50 12.66 30.80
CA PRO A 992 -9.83 13.96 30.76
C PRO A 992 -8.42 13.93 30.15
N ASN A 993 -7.85 12.75 29.91
CA ASN A 993 -6.49 12.52 29.43
C ASN A 993 -6.47 11.53 28.26
N LEU A 994 -7.36 11.71 27.29
CA LEU A 994 -7.55 10.80 26.16
C LEU A 994 -6.29 10.65 25.29
N SER A 995 -5.48 11.71 25.18
CA SER A 995 -4.19 11.70 24.47
C SER A 995 -2.97 11.31 25.32
N GLY A 996 -3.18 10.86 26.57
CA GLY A 996 -2.10 10.41 27.46
C GLY A 996 -1.46 11.50 28.33
N GLY A 997 -2.09 12.68 28.46
CA GLY A 997 -1.71 13.68 29.47
C GLY A 997 -1.80 13.12 30.91
N LYS A 998 -1.09 13.72 31.88
CA LYS A 998 -1.03 13.18 33.26
C LYS A 998 -1.79 14.01 34.30
N ASP A 999 -2.21 15.21 33.94
CA ASP A 999 -2.67 16.26 34.86
C ASP A 999 -4.05 16.82 34.52
N GLY A 1000 -4.70 16.35 33.45
CA GLY A 1000 -6.09 16.68 33.16
C GLY A 1000 -7.03 16.11 34.23
N THR A 1001 -8.04 16.87 34.63
CA THR A 1001 -9.03 16.46 35.65
C THR A 1001 -10.46 16.68 35.16
N PHE A 1002 -11.38 15.83 35.63
CA PHE A 1002 -12.81 16.00 35.40
C PHE A 1002 -13.58 15.83 36.71
N SER A 1003 -14.41 16.82 37.06
CA SER A 1003 -15.31 16.75 38.21
C SER A 1003 -16.71 16.42 37.71
N VAL A 1004 -17.24 15.25 38.11
CA VAL A 1004 -18.59 14.81 37.75
C VAL A 1004 -19.66 15.75 38.34
N ASP A 1005 -19.51 16.14 39.60
CA ASP A 1005 -20.52 16.96 40.31
C ASP A 1005 -20.69 18.35 39.70
N THR A 1006 -19.58 18.95 39.28
CA THR A 1006 -19.59 20.29 38.67
C THR A 1006 -19.58 20.24 37.15
N LYS A 1007 -19.42 19.05 36.54
CA LYS A 1007 -19.14 18.83 35.11
C LYS A 1007 -17.97 19.68 34.59
N THR A 1008 -17.02 20.00 35.46
CA THR A 1008 -15.86 20.84 35.11
C THR A 1008 -14.73 19.95 34.60
N PHE A 1009 -14.35 20.15 33.35
CA PHE A 1009 -13.16 19.58 32.73
C PHE A 1009 -12.02 20.60 32.77
N LYS A 1010 -10.90 20.21 33.37
CA LYS A 1010 -9.63 20.92 33.28
C LYS A 1010 -8.70 20.10 32.37
N PRO A 1011 -8.38 20.55 31.14
CA PRO A 1011 -7.48 19.84 30.26
C PRO A 1011 -6.04 19.89 30.77
N SER A 1012 -5.26 18.88 30.42
CA SER A 1012 -3.80 18.97 30.40
C SER A 1012 -3.35 19.92 29.29
N GLN A 1013 -2.21 20.59 29.47
CA GLN A 1013 -1.64 21.44 28.42
C GLN A 1013 -1.31 20.57 27.19
N TRP A 1014 -1.78 20.97 26.00
CA TRP A 1014 -1.68 20.18 24.75
C TRP A 1014 -2.45 18.85 24.78
N GLY A 1015 -3.29 18.63 25.78
CA GLY A 1015 -4.07 17.42 25.96
C GLY A 1015 -5.41 17.44 25.24
N ILE A 1016 -5.90 16.24 24.93
CA ILE A 1016 -7.26 15.99 24.47
C ILE A 1016 -8.01 15.27 25.59
N GLY A 1017 -9.17 15.79 25.99
CA GLY A 1017 -10.09 15.11 26.90
C GLY A 1017 -11.45 14.90 26.24
N GLY A 1018 -12.05 13.72 26.40
CA GLY A 1018 -13.25 13.37 25.66
C GLY A 1018 -13.67 11.91 25.77
N TRP A 1019 -14.48 11.46 24.82
CA TRP A 1019 -15.01 10.11 24.70
C TRP A 1019 -14.28 9.35 23.59
N HIS A 1020 -14.12 8.04 23.80
CA HIS A 1020 -13.55 7.12 22.81
C HIS A 1020 -14.51 5.97 22.56
N PHE A 1021 -14.75 5.69 21.28
CA PHE A 1021 -15.64 4.66 20.78
C PHE A 1021 -14.82 3.65 19.94
N PRO A 1022 -14.23 2.62 20.55
CA PRO A 1022 -13.32 1.69 19.86
C PRO A 1022 -13.96 0.94 18.68
N SER A 1023 -15.29 0.82 18.68
CA SER A 1023 -16.07 0.15 17.63
C SER A 1023 -16.64 1.12 16.59
N GLY A 1024 -16.33 2.41 16.69
CA GLY A 1024 -16.96 3.47 15.91
C GLY A 1024 -18.36 3.82 16.44
N LEU A 1025 -18.64 5.12 16.54
CA LEU A 1025 -19.96 5.67 16.83
C LEU A 1025 -20.60 6.16 15.53
N ASP A 1026 -21.79 5.64 15.22
CA ASP A 1026 -22.58 6.08 14.08
C ASP A 1026 -23.55 7.20 14.49
N LEU A 1027 -23.29 8.41 14.01
CA LEU A 1027 -24.15 9.59 14.13
C LEU A 1027 -24.78 10.00 12.79
N SER A 1028 -24.70 9.17 11.74
CA SER A 1028 -25.17 9.51 10.38
C SER A 1028 -26.68 9.79 10.28
N SER A 1029 -27.47 9.29 11.25
CA SER A 1029 -28.91 9.57 11.36
C SER A 1029 -29.26 10.97 11.91
N TYR A 1030 -28.24 11.76 12.29
CA TYR A 1030 -28.39 13.10 12.85
C TYR A 1030 -27.71 14.15 11.97
N LYS A 1031 -28.33 15.33 11.84
CA LYS A 1031 -27.72 16.46 11.10
C LYS A 1031 -26.73 17.26 11.94
N TYR A 1032 -26.97 17.37 13.24
CA TYR A 1032 -26.20 18.23 14.13
C TYR A 1032 -25.76 17.51 15.40
N LEU A 1033 -24.59 17.88 15.90
CA LEU A 1033 -24.14 17.59 17.26
C LEU A 1033 -24.01 18.91 18.03
N ILE A 1034 -24.75 19.03 19.13
CA ILE A 1034 -24.79 20.23 19.97
C ILE A 1034 -23.96 20.03 21.21
N VAL A 1035 -23.11 21.01 21.52
CA VAL A 1035 -22.30 21.09 22.74
C VAL A 1035 -22.74 22.31 23.53
N ASP A 1036 -23.48 22.08 24.61
CA ASP A 1036 -23.90 23.13 25.56
C ASP A 1036 -22.87 23.23 26.71
N LEU A 1037 -22.40 24.44 26.97
CA LEU A 1037 -21.43 24.79 28.02
C LEU A 1037 -22.07 25.75 29.02
N ASN A 1038 -21.71 25.66 30.30
CA ASN A 1038 -22.18 26.60 31.33
C ASN A 1038 -21.35 27.89 31.40
N SER A 1039 -20.16 27.90 30.78
CA SER A 1039 -19.32 29.08 30.65
C SER A 1039 -18.52 29.02 29.36
N VAL A 1040 -18.21 30.19 28.80
CA VAL A 1040 -17.31 30.31 27.65
C VAL A 1040 -15.92 29.86 28.07
N PRO A 1041 -15.29 28.87 27.40
CA PRO A 1041 -13.93 28.46 27.69
C PRO A 1041 -12.95 29.62 27.44
N GLY A 1042 -11.99 29.83 28.34
CA GLY A 1042 -10.84 30.71 28.05
C GLY A 1042 -9.72 29.94 27.34
N GLY A 1043 -8.81 30.67 26.68
CA GLY A 1043 -7.68 30.09 25.93
C GLY A 1043 -8.04 29.56 24.54
N ASP A 1044 -7.09 28.91 23.87
CA ASP A 1044 -7.27 28.25 22.57
C ASP A 1044 -7.81 26.82 22.75
N MET A 1045 -9.07 26.68 23.20
CA MET A 1045 -9.74 25.39 23.36
C MET A 1045 -10.69 25.12 22.18
N ASN A 1046 -10.51 23.99 21.51
CA ASN A 1046 -11.31 23.57 20.35
C ASN A 1046 -12.05 22.26 20.65
N PHE A 1047 -13.33 22.18 20.31
CA PHE A 1047 -14.06 20.91 20.27
C PHE A 1047 -13.69 20.16 18.99
N ASN A 1048 -13.48 18.85 19.06
CA ASN A 1048 -12.97 18.05 17.95
C ASN A 1048 -13.67 16.70 17.81
N ILE A 1049 -13.77 16.23 16.57
CA ILE A 1049 -14.38 14.95 16.17
C ILE A 1049 -13.46 14.25 15.18
N ARG A 1050 -13.25 12.94 15.35
CA ARG A 1050 -12.36 12.10 14.50
C ARG A 1050 -13.04 10.79 14.11
N ASP A 1051 -12.90 10.42 12.85
CA ASP A 1051 -13.40 9.18 12.24
C ASP A 1051 -12.31 8.12 12.01
N GLU A 1052 -11.10 8.37 12.53
CA GLU A 1052 -9.99 7.41 12.50
C GLU A 1052 -9.69 6.90 13.91
N ASN A 1053 -9.35 5.60 14.01
CA ASN A 1053 -8.93 4.95 15.26
C ASN A 1053 -7.46 5.31 15.64
N ASN A 1054 -7.12 6.59 15.52
CA ASN A 1054 -5.89 7.19 15.98
C ASN A 1054 -6.20 8.58 16.57
N ILE A 1055 -5.91 8.81 17.85
CA ILE A 1055 -6.19 10.08 18.53
C ILE A 1055 -5.45 11.28 17.91
N TRP A 1056 -4.38 11.02 17.14
CA TRP A 1056 -3.58 12.03 16.46
C TRP A 1056 -3.92 12.21 14.98
N ALA A 1057 -4.92 11.49 14.48
CA ALA A 1057 -5.44 11.69 13.12
C ALA A 1057 -6.05 13.09 12.96
N GLY A 1058 -6.19 13.51 11.70
CA GLY A 1058 -6.85 14.75 11.35
C GLY A 1058 -8.28 14.79 11.91
N ALA A 1059 -8.65 15.92 12.50
CA ALA A 1059 -9.94 16.11 13.14
C ALA A 1059 -10.72 17.24 12.48
N ALA A 1060 -12.05 17.20 12.60
CA ALA A 1060 -12.87 18.39 12.42
C ALA A 1060 -12.85 19.19 13.73
N GLU A 1061 -12.46 20.47 13.67
CA GLU A 1061 -12.33 21.32 14.85
C GLU A 1061 -13.30 22.51 14.85
N TYR A 1062 -13.90 22.77 16.01
CA TYR A 1062 -14.90 23.79 16.22
C TYR A 1062 -14.53 24.66 17.43
N LYS A 1063 -14.32 25.95 17.19
CA LYS A 1063 -14.00 26.92 18.25
C LYS A 1063 -15.28 27.46 18.91
N PRO A 1064 -15.31 27.61 20.25
CA PRO A 1064 -16.44 28.24 20.95
C PRO A 1064 -16.69 29.69 20.55
N ASN A 1065 -15.66 30.44 20.12
CA ASN A 1065 -15.75 31.82 19.63
C ASN A 1065 -16.59 32.79 20.51
N GLY A 1066 -16.47 32.67 21.83
CA GLY A 1066 -17.24 33.51 22.77
C GLY A 1066 -18.65 33.01 23.09
N SER A 1067 -19.08 31.89 22.51
CA SER A 1067 -20.38 31.25 22.73
C SER A 1067 -20.30 30.17 23.81
N THR A 1068 -21.41 30.00 24.55
CA THR A 1068 -21.65 28.85 25.43
C THR A 1068 -22.25 27.66 24.69
N ARG A 1069 -22.41 27.74 23.37
CA ARG A 1069 -22.93 26.67 22.51
C ARG A 1069 -22.06 26.50 21.27
N ILE A 1070 -21.65 25.26 20.99
CA ILE A 1070 -20.99 24.85 19.75
C ILE A 1070 -21.98 24.00 18.96
N VAL A 1071 -22.11 24.29 17.67
CA VAL A 1071 -22.96 23.54 16.73
C VAL A 1071 -22.05 22.90 15.70
N VAL A 1072 -22.07 21.58 15.64
CA VAL A 1072 -21.33 20.80 14.64
C VAL A 1072 -22.31 20.30 13.60
N ASP A 1073 -22.09 20.66 12.34
CA ASP A 1073 -22.81 20.09 11.19
C ASP A 1073 -22.16 18.76 10.80
N LEU A 1074 -22.84 17.66 11.11
CA LEU A 1074 -22.33 16.30 10.92
C LEU A 1074 -22.18 15.93 9.44
N ASN A 1075 -22.86 16.64 8.52
CA ASN A 1075 -22.77 16.38 7.08
C ASN A 1075 -21.62 17.16 6.41
N ASN A 1076 -21.07 18.17 7.09
CA ASN A 1076 -20.08 19.09 6.53
C ASN A 1076 -18.79 19.14 7.37
N MET A 1077 -18.49 18.08 8.12
CA MET A 1077 -17.26 17.99 8.90
C MET A 1077 -16.06 17.80 7.97
N LYS A 1078 -15.01 18.62 8.11
CA LYS A 1078 -13.77 18.54 7.34
C LYS A 1078 -12.56 18.57 8.26
N ARG A 1079 -11.51 17.83 7.91
CA ARG A 1079 -10.22 17.86 8.64
C ARG A 1079 -9.63 19.27 8.59
N VAL A 1080 -9.05 19.74 9.69
CA VAL A 1080 -8.39 21.06 9.74
C VAL A 1080 -7.33 21.17 8.65
N ASN A 1081 -7.33 22.29 7.91
CA ASN A 1081 -6.43 22.57 6.78
C ASN A 1081 -6.50 21.54 5.64
N SER A 1082 -7.62 20.83 5.48
CA SER A 1082 -7.85 19.85 4.42
C SER A 1082 -9.29 19.86 3.92
N GLU A 1083 -9.51 19.46 2.67
CA GLU A 1083 -10.84 19.20 2.11
C GLU A 1083 -11.37 17.81 2.45
N THR A 1084 -10.57 16.94 3.09
CA THR A 1084 -10.97 15.58 3.43
C THR A 1084 -12.11 15.58 4.47
N PRO A 1085 -13.26 14.95 4.19
CA PRO A 1085 -14.39 14.91 5.11
C PRO A 1085 -14.12 14.00 6.30
N VAL A 1086 -14.67 14.33 7.47
CA VAL A 1086 -14.74 13.43 8.64
C VAL A 1086 -16.10 12.73 8.60
N SER A 1087 -16.10 11.40 8.54
CA SER A 1087 -17.31 10.58 8.46
C SER A 1087 -18.12 10.61 9.77
N SER A 1088 -19.41 10.91 9.67
CA SER A 1088 -20.34 10.82 10.81
C SER A 1088 -20.75 9.38 11.15
N SER A 1089 -20.49 8.40 10.27
CA SER A 1089 -20.91 7.01 10.46
C SER A 1089 -19.95 6.17 11.30
N HIS A 1090 -18.70 6.63 11.48
CA HIS A 1090 -17.64 5.85 12.13
C HIS A 1090 -16.74 6.77 12.99
N ILE A 1091 -17.31 7.41 14.00
CA ILE A 1091 -16.58 8.33 14.88
C ILE A 1091 -15.87 7.56 16.00
N TYR A 1092 -14.55 7.68 16.11
CA TYR A 1092 -13.77 7.02 17.16
C TYR A 1092 -13.48 7.94 18.35
N TYR A 1093 -13.30 9.25 18.12
CA TYR A 1093 -12.98 10.19 19.19
C TYR A 1093 -13.79 11.47 19.09
N VAL A 1094 -14.32 11.93 20.24
CA VAL A 1094 -15.04 13.20 20.39
C VAL A 1094 -14.54 13.88 21.65
N GLY A 1095 -14.12 15.14 21.61
CA GLY A 1095 -13.59 15.79 22.80
C GLY A 1095 -13.14 17.24 22.63
N PHE A 1096 -12.44 17.75 23.62
CA PHE A 1096 -11.86 19.10 23.63
C PHE A 1096 -10.34 18.99 23.59
N TRP A 1097 -9.70 19.80 22.73
CA TRP A 1097 -8.26 19.97 22.64
C TRP A 1097 -7.90 21.38 23.09
N ASN A 1098 -6.95 21.47 24.02
CA ASN A 1098 -6.43 22.73 24.52
C ASN A 1098 -5.03 23.03 23.95
N TYR A 1099 -4.89 24.14 23.22
CA TYR A 1099 -3.62 24.67 22.69
C TYR A 1099 -2.97 25.72 23.63
N GLY A 1100 -3.59 26.08 24.76
CA GLY A 1100 -3.17 27.16 25.67
C GLY A 1100 -3.07 26.76 27.16
N PRO A 1101 -2.85 27.72 28.09
CA PRO A 1101 -2.75 27.43 29.53
C PRO A 1101 -4.06 26.89 30.10
N ASP A 1102 -3.96 26.05 31.14
CA ASP A 1102 -5.04 25.26 31.74
C ASP A 1102 -6.29 26.05 32.16
N THR A 1103 -7.21 26.32 31.23
CA THR A 1103 -8.47 26.97 31.56
C THR A 1103 -9.57 25.92 31.67
N PRO A 1104 -10.22 25.78 32.83
CA PRO A 1104 -11.34 24.84 32.99
C PRO A 1104 -12.53 25.22 32.12
N VAL A 1105 -13.24 24.21 31.60
CA VAL A 1105 -14.53 24.34 30.92
C VAL A 1105 -15.60 23.58 31.71
N VAL A 1106 -16.78 24.17 31.84
CA VAL A 1106 -17.93 23.52 32.46
C VAL A 1106 -18.87 23.04 31.35
N ILE A 1107 -18.96 21.74 31.14
CA ILE A 1107 -19.77 21.12 30.09
C ILE A 1107 -21.18 20.90 30.66
N ASP A 1108 -22.23 21.42 30.04
CA ASP A 1108 -23.59 21.10 30.47
C ASP A 1108 -24.02 19.75 29.89
N ARG A 1109 -24.02 19.63 28.55
CA ARG A 1109 -24.41 18.40 27.84
C ARG A 1109 -23.93 18.40 26.40
N ILE A 1110 -23.82 17.19 25.82
CA ILE A 1110 -23.54 16.99 24.40
C ILE A 1110 -24.58 16.01 23.86
N TYR A 1111 -25.25 16.35 22.75
CA TYR A 1111 -26.34 15.54 22.21
C TYR A 1111 -26.53 15.76 20.71
N PRO A 1112 -26.83 14.69 19.95
CA PRO A 1112 -27.13 14.80 18.52
C PRO A 1112 -28.62 15.15 18.28
N MET A 1113 -28.92 15.85 17.17
CA MET A 1113 -30.29 16.20 16.78
C MET A 1113 -30.42 16.49 15.27
N ASN A 1114 -31.66 16.60 14.76
CA ASN A 1114 -31.94 16.80 13.34
C ASN A 1114 -32.40 18.22 12.96
N ASP A 1115 -32.87 19.00 13.93
CA ASP A 1115 -33.34 20.37 13.72
C ASP A 1115 -32.62 21.28 14.72
N LEU A 1116 -32.16 22.46 14.31
CA LEU A 1116 -31.52 23.38 15.26
C LEU A 1116 -32.55 23.91 16.26
N PRO A 1117 -32.24 23.98 17.56
CA PRO A 1117 -33.09 24.63 18.54
C PRO A 1117 -33.06 26.16 18.32
N GLU A 1118 -34.19 26.83 18.53
CA GLU A 1118 -34.32 28.30 18.41
C GLU A 1118 -33.28 29.10 19.23
#